data_AF-A0A1F8UKU9-F1
#
_entry.id   AF-A0A1F8UKU9-F1
#
_cell.length_a   1.000
_cell.length_b   1.000
_cell.length_c   1.000
_cell.angle_alpha   90.00
_cell.angle_beta   90.00
_cell.angle_gamma   90.00
#
_symmetry.space_group_name_H-M   'P 1'
#
loop_
_entity.id
_entity.type
_entity.pdbx_description
1 polymer ?
#
loop_
_entity_poly.entity_id
_entity_poly.type
_entity_poly.pdbx_seq_one_letter_code
_entity_poly.pdbx_strand_id
1 'polypeptide(L)'
;MKKNIFVKLLNTKLISAVALIILASILFVSIQAFGYTGDYRGIGWSEYGMVKPTAGFLITNNTTGDTFYSDKSANTIGVGIPVMKIKKGDTLSFSDRSSAVNPGESIIAWDFQLDKANGESNIKSLRGSPKIVSHTFTSTGTYYAYLCVKADLTGTAWNYTSSKYWTVFNQWGWSEGLWSQNGQHSVYSSKTGGNWYFTKVQIDCTEQPAKTLDRIAVTPKYASFKTNSIYTNEKVKVIAYYTDGTNLDVTSSSTLASPATNIVYYSPNDGYLHSGANTGNIGMSASYPENGITKTDSISVNVTEQPVKTITRINIEKPSYSMNTNSSDTITVYGYYSDGTSAGDITNSVTYLTTNSSIAKAIGRYLYSYSAGNNVTITAKYNGYTDTCTVNVSAPVKTITRIDIEKPSYSMNTNSSDTITVYGYYSDGTSAGDITNSVTYLTTNSSIAKAIGRYLYSYSAGNNVTITAKYNGYTDTCTVNVSAPVKTITRIDIEKPSYSMNTNSSDTITVYGYYSDGTSAGDITNSIDYTTTDSSVAKAIGRYLYSYSAGNNVTITAKYNGYTDTCTVNVSAPGNNTGILKGIEVTPTQKTINGLNTTSLPVSVTAIYDNGSKKDVTNTSKYNSLNPSIATVNEINYKLKSGVKEGNTYIEITYTEGGITRYESIYVKVIDDLDDIDEEETPEGIVELEKIEIIPGEKQTIEGFEEYGDTLKVRATYSDDTTEYVTEDVEFESEDEDVAYVTTSYKVKSGEDEGTVEITATYEEDGITKKDTIDVKVVEDDEDDDDDIDDDMNSNVSGLRVELKNKQNRIKYLEGTKVTYYVDYYNGTDEDIEDVKITLTFPKKMTVIDADGGTKSTTKITWDVGTVDSDDTGRYEVELEYKDVSGTDEIELIAKIYEDDDEEDDSEVKNLIYEKNASGQHSLYMLGYPDGTFRPENKITRQELAAAIVRLFNLSSVGSNNYSFGNNNSYNANYNTAQSRYKDVTPQTCWGYNEIMTATNLGLLSGYSDGTFRPEAPITKAEFLAIIARRMEVANKETLTIHFPEIRTYWAANEIEQLYRLKLVLDSDLVTKNITQAITRAEVVTILNRVNYRGPLRTGTTYFGDVSSYYWASGDIQEAAINHGYNIDVNGEEKER
;
A
#
# COMPACT_ATOMS: atom_id res chain seq x y z
N MET A 1 39.89 -32.48 3.79
CA MET A 1 40.79 -33.14 4.77
C MET A 1 40.74 -32.30 6.05
N LYS A 2 40.20 -32.79 7.19
CA LYS A 2 39.95 -32.02 8.46
C LYS A 2 38.94 -30.85 8.30
N LYS A 3 38.25 -30.27 9.30
CA LYS A 3 37.62 -30.65 10.60
C LYS A 3 36.67 -29.46 10.98
N ASN A 4 35.55 -29.52 11.70
CA ASN A 4 34.74 -30.56 12.37
C ASN A 4 33.27 -30.47 11.81
N ILE A 5 32.15 -31.16 12.19
CA ILE A 5 31.64 -31.95 13.33
C ILE A 5 31.32 -31.10 14.60
N PHE A 6 30.06 -30.86 15.02
CA PHE A 6 29.06 -31.80 15.59
C PHE A 6 27.60 -31.30 15.31
N VAL A 7 26.69 -32.12 14.73
CA VAL A 7 25.62 -32.94 15.41
C VAL A 7 24.37 -32.12 15.83
N LYS A 8 23.10 -32.48 15.60
CA LYS A 8 22.32 -33.68 15.11
C LYS A 8 20.92 -33.19 14.62
N LEU A 9 20.09 -33.90 13.83
CA LEU A 9 20.25 -35.08 12.98
C LEU A 9 19.15 -35.11 11.87
N LEU A 10 19.58 -35.26 10.62
CA LEU A 10 18.93 -35.79 9.39
C LEU A 10 17.40 -35.75 9.14
N ASN A 11 17.12 -35.41 7.89
CA ASN A 11 15.91 -35.71 7.12
C ASN A 11 16.06 -37.05 6.32
N THR A 12 14.98 -37.52 5.69
CA THR A 12 14.89 -38.52 4.59
C THR A 12 15.16 -40.01 4.85
N LYS A 13 14.21 -40.86 4.40
CA LYS A 13 14.41 -41.73 3.21
C LYS A 13 13.06 -42.16 2.58
N LEU A 14 13.12 -42.60 1.32
CA LEU A 14 11.96 -42.76 0.41
C LEU A 14 11.31 -44.16 0.42
N ILE A 15 9.97 -44.16 0.27
CA ILE A 15 9.13 -44.99 -0.63
C ILE A 15 9.39 -46.51 -0.72
N SER A 16 8.38 -47.31 -0.33
CA SER A 16 7.73 -48.36 -1.18
C SER A 16 6.50 -48.98 -0.48
N ALA A 17 5.37 -49.15 -1.20
CA ALA A 17 4.13 -49.86 -0.86
C ALA A 17 3.52 -49.62 0.56
N VAL A 18 2.34 -49.03 0.78
CA VAL A 18 1.07 -48.99 0.00
C VAL A 18 0.40 -50.35 -0.19
N ALA A 19 -0.05 -50.96 0.92
CA ALA A 19 -1.18 -51.89 0.95
C ALA A 19 -1.67 -52.18 2.40
N LEU A 20 -2.57 -51.35 2.95
CA LEU A 20 -3.77 -51.79 3.71
C LEU A 20 -4.60 -50.59 4.24
N ILE A 21 -5.87 -50.53 3.79
CA ILE A 21 -7.05 -50.01 4.50
C ILE A 21 -6.99 -48.56 5.03
N ILE A 22 -7.48 -47.64 4.19
CA ILE A 22 -8.39 -46.56 4.62
C ILE A 22 -9.78 -46.91 4.07
N LEU A 23 -10.76 -47.11 4.96
CA LEU A 23 -12.21 -47.26 4.73
C LEU A 23 -12.86 -47.27 6.14
N ALA A 24 -13.96 -46.61 6.45
CA ALA A 24 -14.86 -45.76 5.65
C ALA A 24 -15.57 -44.71 6.54
N SER A 25 -16.34 -43.81 5.93
CA SER A 25 -17.20 -42.80 6.58
C SER A 25 -18.48 -42.55 5.75
N ILE A 26 -19.54 -41.94 6.33
CA ILE A 26 -20.73 -41.34 5.65
C ILE A 26 -21.74 -42.37 5.05
N LEU A 27 -23.10 -42.32 5.09
CA LEU A 27 -24.23 -41.72 5.87
C LEU A 27 -25.57 -42.32 5.27
N PHE A 28 -26.86 -42.13 5.64
CA PHE A 28 -27.64 -41.47 6.72
C PHE A 28 -29.15 -41.94 6.72
N VAL A 29 -29.90 -41.70 7.81
CA VAL A 29 -31.36 -41.36 7.94
C VAL A 29 -32.54 -42.24 7.40
N SER A 30 -33.44 -42.64 8.35
CA SER A 30 -34.90 -42.29 8.45
C SER A 30 -35.53 -42.94 9.73
N ILE A 31 -35.97 -42.23 10.79
CA ILE A 31 -37.25 -41.48 10.99
C ILE A 31 -38.46 -42.45 11.06
N GLN A 32 -39.37 -42.55 12.07
CA GLN A 32 -40.02 -41.69 13.12
C GLN A 32 -40.12 -42.43 14.51
N ALA A 33 -40.77 -42.01 15.64
CA ALA A 33 -41.15 -40.74 16.33
C ALA A 33 -41.85 -41.05 17.71
N PHE A 34 -42.38 -40.03 18.44
CA PHE A 34 -43.06 -40.02 19.78
C PHE A 34 -42.20 -40.41 21.02
N GLY A 35 -42.28 -39.74 22.18
CA GLY A 35 -42.97 -38.48 22.53
C GLY A 35 -42.91 -38.11 24.04
N TYR A 36 -43.28 -36.87 24.37
CA TYR A 36 -43.46 -36.20 25.70
C TYR A 36 -42.30 -35.43 26.39
N THR A 37 -42.73 -34.28 26.93
CA THR A 37 -42.08 -33.21 27.74
C THR A 37 -41.78 -33.64 29.19
N GLY A 38 -40.99 -32.94 30.02
CA GLY A 38 -40.27 -31.65 29.88
C GLY A 38 -39.90 -31.04 31.26
N ASP A 39 -39.37 -29.81 31.26
CA ASP A 39 -39.03 -28.92 32.40
C ASP A 39 -37.79 -29.18 33.30
N TYR A 40 -37.26 -28.07 33.84
CA TYR A 40 -36.03 -27.93 34.64
C TYR A 40 -36.30 -27.83 36.16
N ARG A 41 -35.33 -28.22 37.01
CA ARG A 41 -34.76 -27.40 38.13
C ARG A 41 -33.77 -28.17 39.05
N GLY A 42 -32.80 -27.43 39.59
CA GLY A 42 -32.45 -27.51 41.02
C GLY A 42 -31.32 -28.46 41.46
N ILE A 43 -30.14 -27.91 41.73
CA ILE A 43 -28.98 -28.56 42.36
C ILE A 43 -29.27 -28.96 43.83
N GLY A 44 -28.75 -30.12 44.27
CA GLY A 44 -28.62 -30.48 45.70
C GLY A 44 -27.72 -31.71 45.90
N TRP A 45 -26.73 -31.63 46.79
CA TRP A 45 -25.72 -32.68 47.03
C TRP A 45 -25.83 -33.31 48.42
N SER A 46 -25.58 -34.64 48.51
CA SER A 46 -25.18 -35.41 49.71
C SER A 46 -26.17 -35.41 50.92
N GLU A 47 -26.26 -36.43 51.79
CA GLU A 47 -25.17 -37.15 52.50
C GLU A 47 -25.54 -38.59 52.96
N TYR A 48 -24.48 -39.36 53.26
CA TYR A 48 -24.39 -40.60 54.07
C TYR A 48 -25.55 -41.63 54.08
N GLY A 49 -25.38 -42.70 53.29
CA GLY A 49 -26.06 -43.98 53.52
C GLY A 49 -25.37 -44.84 54.60
N MET A 50 -26.10 -45.27 55.63
CA MET A 50 -25.60 -46.19 56.66
C MET A 50 -25.91 -47.66 56.32
N VAL A 51 -24.87 -48.47 56.10
CA VAL A 51 -24.99 -49.92 55.87
C VAL A 51 -25.21 -50.66 57.20
N LYS A 52 -26.08 -51.69 57.21
CA LYS A 52 -26.36 -52.53 58.39
C LYS A 52 -25.66 -53.89 58.28
N PRO A 53 -25.30 -54.57 59.40
CA PRO A 53 -24.43 -55.74 59.33
C PRO A 53 -25.15 -56.97 58.79
N THR A 54 -24.47 -57.74 57.94
CA THR A 54 -24.97 -59.02 57.41
C THR A 54 -23.86 -60.05 57.31
N ALA A 55 -24.10 -61.24 57.85
CA ALA A 55 -23.48 -62.47 57.35
C ALA A 55 -24.29 -62.91 56.11
N GLY A 56 -23.63 -63.23 55.01
CA GLY A 56 -24.30 -63.49 53.75
C GLY A 56 -23.48 -64.34 52.79
N PHE A 57 -24.17 -65.07 51.91
CA PHE A 57 -23.57 -65.84 50.84
C PHE A 57 -24.34 -65.72 49.53
N LEU A 58 -23.57 -65.75 48.43
CA LEU A 58 -24.04 -65.99 47.07
C LEU A 58 -23.96 -67.49 46.80
N ILE A 59 -25.09 -68.07 46.38
CA ILE A 59 -25.21 -69.46 45.93
C ILE A 59 -25.46 -69.46 44.41
N THR A 60 -24.64 -70.18 43.64
CA THR A 60 -24.80 -70.34 42.19
C THR A 60 -25.06 -71.80 41.85
N ASN A 61 -26.08 -72.11 41.05
CA ASN A 61 -26.25 -73.42 40.45
C ASN A 61 -25.40 -73.52 39.18
N ASN A 62 -24.27 -74.23 39.26
CA ASN A 62 -23.33 -74.39 38.14
C ASN A 62 -23.95 -75.15 36.96
N THR A 63 -25.05 -75.88 37.17
CA THR A 63 -25.73 -76.67 36.13
C THR A 63 -26.69 -75.82 35.28
N THR A 64 -27.33 -74.80 35.87
CA THR A 64 -28.32 -73.95 35.18
C THR A 64 -27.86 -72.52 34.96
N GLY A 65 -26.87 -72.04 35.73
CA GLY A 65 -26.42 -70.65 35.77
C GLY A 65 -27.17 -69.77 36.79
N ASP A 66 -28.19 -70.29 37.47
CA ASP A 66 -29.02 -69.51 38.40
C ASP A 66 -28.23 -69.05 39.64
N THR A 67 -28.40 -67.78 40.03
CA THR A 67 -27.77 -67.19 41.22
C THR A 67 -28.79 -66.77 42.27
N PHE A 68 -28.46 -66.99 43.55
CA PHE A 68 -29.29 -66.67 44.71
C PHE A 68 -28.48 -65.95 45.80
N TYR A 69 -29.11 -64.99 46.48
CA TYR A 69 -28.47 -64.14 47.49
C TYR A 69 -29.27 -64.17 48.80
N SER A 70 -28.60 -64.30 49.94
CA SER A 70 -29.25 -64.29 51.27
C SER A 70 -29.72 -62.90 51.76
N ASP A 71 -29.33 -61.82 51.08
CA ASP A 71 -29.04 -60.54 51.76
C ASP A 71 -30.25 -59.59 51.87
N LYS A 72 -31.46 -60.13 51.98
CA LYS A 72 -32.65 -59.35 52.35
C LYS A 72 -32.68 -59.15 53.87
N SER A 73 -32.12 -58.02 54.31
CA SER A 73 -32.23 -57.39 55.64
C SER A 73 -33.14 -58.13 56.64
N ALA A 74 -32.55 -59.03 57.44
CA ALA A 74 -33.24 -59.86 58.43
C ALA A 74 -33.68 -59.06 59.68
N ASN A 75 -34.49 -58.02 59.48
CA ASN A 75 -35.04 -57.19 60.55
C ASN A 75 -36.48 -56.69 60.26
N THR A 76 -37.24 -57.49 59.50
CA THR A 76 -38.71 -57.49 59.57
C THR A 76 -39.15 -58.73 60.35
N ILE A 77 -39.90 -58.52 61.43
CA ILE A 77 -40.45 -59.60 62.25
C ILE A 77 -41.44 -60.40 61.38
N GLY A 78 -41.21 -61.71 61.22
CA GLY A 78 -42.11 -62.62 60.50
C GLY A 78 -41.67 -63.09 59.11
N VAL A 79 -40.45 -62.78 58.65
CA VAL A 79 -39.91 -63.36 57.40
C VAL A 79 -39.35 -64.77 57.65
N GLY A 80 -39.83 -65.76 56.88
CA GLY A 80 -39.39 -67.15 56.98
C GLY A 80 -38.02 -67.45 56.36
N ILE A 81 -37.49 -68.66 56.63
CA ILE A 81 -36.21 -69.14 56.07
C ILE A 81 -36.32 -69.18 54.52
N PRO A 82 -35.36 -68.60 53.77
CA PRO A 82 -35.40 -68.65 52.31
C PRO A 82 -35.20 -70.08 51.78
N VAL A 83 -35.92 -70.45 50.72
CA VAL A 83 -35.90 -71.80 50.13
C VAL A 83 -35.48 -71.74 48.65
N MET A 84 -34.43 -72.48 48.30
CA MET A 84 -34.02 -72.79 46.92
C MET A 84 -34.56 -74.17 46.51
N LYS A 85 -34.87 -74.37 45.22
CA LYS A 85 -35.24 -75.68 44.65
C LYS A 85 -34.28 -76.06 43.53
N ILE A 86 -33.84 -77.32 43.52
CA ILE A 86 -32.83 -77.87 42.60
C ILE A 86 -33.22 -79.28 42.12
N LYS A 87 -32.49 -79.79 41.13
CA LYS A 87 -32.62 -81.17 40.63
C LYS A 87 -31.49 -82.06 41.16
N LYS A 88 -31.78 -83.35 41.28
CA LYS A 88 -30.80 -84.40 41.60
C LYS A 88 -29.73 -84.45 40.51
N GLY A 89 -28.48 -84.18 40.89
CA GLY A 89 -27.35 -84.00 39.98
C GLY A 89 -26.87 -82.55 39.84
N ASP A 90 -27.64 -81.55 40.30
CA ASP A 90 -27.20 -80.15 40.29
C ASP A 90 -26.00 -79.93 41.21
N THR A 91 -25.08 -79.05 40.80
CA THR A 91 -23.89 -78.67 41.59
C THR A 91 -23.97 -77.20 41.98
N LEU A 92 -24.05 -76.93 43.27
CA LEU A 92 -24.09 -75.56 43.79
C LEU A 92 -22.70 -75.10 44.26
N SER A 93 -22.34 -73.86 43.95
CA SER A 93 -21.19 -73.13 44.51
C SER A 93 -21.67 -72.11 45.55
N PHE A 94 -20.96 -72.01 46.67
CA PHE A 94 -21.21 -71.08 47.78
C PHE A 94 -20.01 -70.13 47.92
N SER A 95 -20.27 -68.83 47.99
CA SER A 95 -19.25 -67.77 48.12
C SER A 95 -19.68 -66.67 49.10
N ASP A 96 -18.72 -66.10 49.83
CA ASP A 96 -18.99 -65.09 50.86
C ASP A 96 -19.48 -63.75 50.28
N ARG A 97 -20.44 -63.13 50.97
CA ARG A 97 -20.93 -61.76 50.73
C ARG A 97 -21.11 -60.96 52.04
N SER A 98 -20.50 -61.43 53.13
CA SER A 98 -20.63 -60.83 54.46
C SER A 98 -19.94 -59.45 54.58
N SER A 99 -20.45 -58.60 55.47
CA SER A 99 -19.96 -57.22 55.66
C SER A 99 -19.82 -56.83 57.14
N ALA A 100 -18.61 -56.37 57.53
CA ALA A 100 -18.40 -55.64 58.78
C ALA A 100 -18.94 -54.20 58.66
N VAL A 101 -19.18 -53.51 59.79
CA VAL A 101 -19.95 -52.25 59.80
C VAL A 101 -19.31 -51.09 60.55
N ASN A 102 -18.50 -51.32 61.60
CA ASN A 102 -17.80 -50.21 62.22
C ASN A 102 -16.54 -49.86 61.40
N PRO A 103 -16.26 -48.57 61.09
CA PRO A 103 -15.02 -48.19 60.42
C PRO A 103 -13.79 -48.67 61.19
N GLY A 104 -12.99 -49.53 60.57
CA GLY A 104 -11.83 -50.19 61.20
C GLY A 104 -12.05 -51.66 61.58
N GLU A 105 -13.30 -52.16 61.61
CA GLU A 105 -13.54 -53.61 61.72
C GLU A 105 -13.17 -54.34 60.43
N SER A 106 -12.56 -55.51 60.57
CA SER A 106 -12.37 -56.48 59.49
C SER A 106 -12.95 -57.84 59.87
N ILE A 107 -13.49 -58.59 58.90
CA ILE A 107 -13.88 -59.98 59.10
C ILE A 107 -12.61 -60.83 59.19
N ILE A 108 -12.43 -61.54 60.30
CA ILE A 108 -11.21 -62.30 60.63
C ILE A 108 -11.43 -63.81 60.76
N ALA A 109 -12.68 -64.27 60.81
CA ALA A 109 -13.01 -65.69 60.87
C ALA A 109 -14.37 -66.00 60.23
N TRP A 110 -14.51 -67.22 59.70
CA TRP A 110 -15.71 -67.79 59.10
C TRP A 110 -15.86 -69.26 59.55
N ASP A 111 -17.09 -69.74 59.69
CA ASP A 111 -17.43 -71.16 59.82
C ASP A 111 -18.69 -71.46 59.00
N PHE A 112 -18.63 -72.46 58.11
CA PHE A 112 -19.69 -72.81 57.17
C PHE A 112 -20.06 -74.30 57.29
N GLN A 113 -21.36 -74.59 57.27
CA GLN A 113 -21.90 -75.94 57.40
C GLN A 113 -23.09 -76.16 56.46
N LEU A 114 -23.16 -77.37 55.88
CA LEU A 114 -24.27 -77.84 55.05
C LEU A 114 -24.76 -79.18 55.64
N ASP A 115 -26.02 -79.22 56.07
CA ASP A 115 -26.62 -80.40 56.70
C ASP A 115 -27.85 -80.88 55.92
N LYS A 116 -28.15 -82.19 55.97
CA LYS A 116 -29.44 -82.71 55.52
C LYS A 116 -30.45 -82.65 56.68
N ALA A 117 -31.72 -82.40 56.38
CA ALA A 117 -32.77 -82.42 57.39
C ALA A 117 -32.87 -83.81 58.05
N ASN A 118 -33.26 -83.83 59.34
CA ASN A 118 -33.51 -85.02 60.18
C ASN A 118 -32.29 -85.77 60.77
N GLY A 119 -31.12 -85.13 60.84
CA GLY A 119 -30.04 -85.55 61.76
C GLY A 119 -29.09 -86.65 61.27
N GLU A 120 -29.24 -87.12 60.03
CA GLU A 120 -28.33 -88.07 59.40
C GLU A 120 -27.04 -87.40 58.91
N SER A 121 -26.12 -87.14 59.84
CA SER A 121 -24.73 -86.68 59.68
C SER A 121 -24.49 -85.24 59.18
N ASN A 122 -23.52 -84.57 59.82
CA ASN A 122 -23.01 -83.26 59.38
C ASN A 122 -22.11 -83.46 58.14
N ILE A 123 -22.39 -82.80 57.02
CA ILE A 123 -21.61 -82.99 55.77
C ILE A 123 -20.38 -82.08 55.77
N LYS A 124 -19.40 -82.44 56.62
CA LYS A 124 -18.12 -81.74 56.90
C LYS A 124 -18.27 -80.30 57.44
N SER A 125 -17.72 -80.06 58.63
CA SER A 125 -17.35 -78.70 59.07
C SER A 125 -16.10 -78.23 58.31
N LEU A 126 -16.29 -77.37 57.31
CA LEU A 126 -15.23 -76.82 56.48
C LEU A 126 -14.72 -75.49 57.08
N ARG A 127 -13.83 -75.60 58.07
CA ARG A 127 -13.21 -74.44 58.72
C ARG A 127 -12.31 -73.67 57.75
N GLY A 128 -12.81 -72.55 57.23
CA GLY A 128 -12.08 -71.67 56.31
C GLY A 128 -12.97 -70.56 55.75
N SER A 129 -12.35 -69.56 55.11
CA SER A 129 -13.08 -68.47 54.43
C SER A 129 -13.82 -69.01 53.18
N PRO A 130 -15.10 -68.63 52.91
CA PRO A 130 -15.88 -69.12 51.78
C PRO A 130 -15.45 -68.55 50.41
N LYS A 131 -14.20 -68.79 50.02
CA LYS A 131 -13.67 -68.48 48.68
C LYS A 131 -13.93 -69.64 47.71
N ILE A 132 -15.21 -69.94 47.51
CA ILE A 132 -15.79 -71.03 46.71
C ILE A 132 -15.70 -72.40 47.41
N VAL A 133 -16.81 -72.83 47.99
CA VAL A 133 -17.09 -74.23 48.36
C VAL A 133 -18.18 -74.75 47.41
N SER A 134 -18.07 -75.96 46.87
CA SER A 134 -19.08 -76.52 45.95
C SER A 134 -19.55 -77.92 46.33
N HIS A 135 -20.82 -78.22 46.10
CA HIS A 135 -21.44 -79.53 46.41
C HIS A 135 -22.44 -79.98 45.34
N THR A 136 -22.37 -81.25 44.93
CA THR A 136 -23.28 -81.89 43.96
C THR A 136 -24.34 -82.70 44.68
N PHE A 137 -25.62 -82.39 44.45
CA PHE A 137 -26.73 -82.96 45.19
C PHE A 137 -27.21 -84.28 44.56
N THR A 138 -26.55 -85.38 44.95
CA THR A 138 -26.77 -86.72 44.38
C THR A 138 -28.02 -87.45 44.89
N SER A 139 -28.69 -86.93 45.92
CA SER A 139 -29.92 -87.50 46.50
C SER A 139 -31.01 -86.43 46.67
N THR A 140 -32.27 -86.84 46.59
CA THR A 140 -33.44 -85.99 46.83
C THR A 140 -33.64 -85.68 48.32
N GLY A 141 -34.46 -84.65 48.60
CA GLY A 141 -34.80 -84.20 49.96
C GLY A 141 -34.32 -82.79 50.29
N THR A 142 -34.52 -82.38 51.54
CA THR A 142 -34.25 -81.03 52.04
C THR A 142 -32.93 -80.94 52.78
N TYR A 143 -32.18 -79.87 52.51
CA TYR A 143 -30.89 -79.52 53.10
C TYR A 143 -30.92 -78.08 53.66
N TYR A 144 -29.99 -77.77 54.56
CA TYR A 144 -29.82 -76.44 55.14
C TYR A 144 -28.35 -76.00 55.11
N ALA A 145 -28.10 -74.82 54.56
CA ALA A 145 -26.80 -74.16 54.58
C ALA A 145 -26.76 -73.09 55.69
N TYR A 146 -25.66 -73.03 56.43
CA TYR A 146 -25.41 -72.12 57.55
C TYR A 146 -24.05 -71.44 57.40
N LEU A 147 -23.97 -70.15 57.77
CA LEU A 147 -22.71 -69.40 57.84
C LEU A 147 -22.65 -68.57 59.13
N CYS A 148 -21.47 -68.53 59.74
CA CYS A 148 -21.10 -67.73 60.90
C CYS A 148 -19.80 -66.96 60.60
N VAL A 149 -19.68 -65.69 61.02
CA VAL A 149 -18.47 -64.85 60.82
C VAL A 149 -18.14 -63.99 62.05
N LYS A 150 -16.84 -63.74 62.30
CA LYS A 150 -16.35 -62.79 63.35
C LYS A 150 -15.71 -61.54 62.74
N ALA A 151 -16.03 -60.37 63.28
CA ALA A 151 -15.35 -59.10 63.02
C ALA A 151 -14.58 -58.56 64.26
N ASP A 152 -13.49 -57.83 64.04
CA ASP A 152 -12.61 -57.29 65.08
C ASP A 152 -11.95 -55.97 64.63
N LEU A 153 -11.69 -55.06 65.57
CA LEU A 153 -11.16 -53.70 65.33
C LEU A 153 -9.62 -53.63 65.28
N THR A 154 -8.90 -54.67 65.72
CA THR A 154 -7.49 -54.52 66.13
C THR A 154 -6.45 -55.11 65.16
N GLY A 155 -6.87 -55.72 64.05
CA GLY A 155 -6.00 -56.17 62.94
C GLY A 155 -4.94 -57.24 63.27
N THR A 156 -4.80 -57.65 64.52
CA THR A 156 -3.78 -58.62 64.96
C THR A 156 -4.29 -60.06 64.84
N ALA A 157 -3.73 -60.80 63.88
CA ALA A 157 -4.10 -62.20 63.64
C ALA A 157 -3.75 -63.10 64.85
N TRP A 158 -4.77 -63.48 65.62
CA TRP A 158 -4.60 -64.28 66.83
C TRP A 158 -4.37 -65.77 66.49
N ASN A 159 -3.10 -66.15 66.34
CA ASN A 159 -2.67 -67.54 66.14
C ASN A 159 -2.80 -68.38 67.43
N TYR A 160 -4.04 -68.60 67.88
CA TYR A 160 -4.38 -69.60 68.90
C TYR A 160 -5.65 -70.34 68.50
N THR A 161 -5.49 -71.56 67.98
CA THR A 161 -6.56 -72.55 67.87
C THR A 161 -6.88 -73.14 69.25
N SER A 162 -7.43 -72.33 70.15
CA SER A 162 -7.95 -72.82 71.42
C SER A 162 -9.15 -73.74 71.17
N SER A 163 -9.12 -74.91 71.80
CA SER A 163 -10.12 -75.96 71.56
C SER A 163 -11.39 -75.76 72.40
N LYS A 164 -12.49 -76.36 71.93
CA LYS A 164 -13.83 -76.45 72.57
C LYS A 164 -14.70 -75.18 72.52
N TYR A 165 -15.44 -75.05 71.43
CA TYR A 165 -16.88 -74.83 71.53
C TYR A 165 -17.57 -76.13 71.07
N TRP A 166 -18.37 -76.73 71.96
CA TRP A 166 -19.14 -77.94 71.69
C TRP A 166 -20.63 -77.58 71.70
N THR A 167 -21.36 -77.90 70.64
CA THR A 167 -22.82 -77.98 70.65
C THR A 167 -23.25 -79.24 71.40
N VAL A 168 -23.36 -79.12 72.72
CA VAL A 168 -23.96 -80.17 73.56
C VAL A 168 -25.47 -80.06 73.47
N PHE A 169 -26.11 -80.95 72.70
CA PHE A 169 -27.53 -81.21 72.88
C PHE A 169 -27.73 -81.84 74.26
N ASN A 170 -28.42 -81.14 75.17
CA ASN A 170 -28.98 -81.73 76.37
C ASN A 170 -30.30 -81.04 76.73
N GLN A 171 -31.18 -81.80 77.37
CA GLN A 171 -32.53 -81.37 77.73
C GLN A 171 -32.53 -80.61 79.07
N TRP A 172 -33.53 -79.73 79.26
CA TRP A 172 -33.87 -79.01 80.50
C TRP A 172 -32.87 -77.93 80.99
N GLY A 173 -33.32 -76.66 81.02
CA GLY A 173 -32.88 -75.68 82.03
C GLY A 173 -31.91 -74.56 81.61
N TRP A 174 -32.45 -73.47 81.05
CA TRP A 174 -31.99 -72.08 81.23
C TRP A 174 -30.48 -71.80 81.48
N SER A 175 -29.65 -71.73 80.43
CA SER A 175 -28.72 -70.59 80.21
C SER A 175 -27.90 -70.70 78.90
N GLU A 176 -27.73 -69.54 78.25
CA GLU A 176 -26.69 -69.14 77.28
C GLU A 176 -25.90 -70.22 76.52
N GLY A 177 -26.53 -70.84 75.52
CA GLY A 177 -25.86 -71.44 74.36
C GLY A 177 -25.96 -70.54 73.12
N LEU A 178 -24.90 -70.45 72.31
CA LEU A 178 -24.75 -69.50 71.18
C LEU A 178 -25.65 -69.74 69.94
N TRP A 179 -26.78 -70.44 70.09
CA TRP A 179 -27.78 -70.65 69.03
C TRP A 179 -29.19 -70.57 69.62
N SER A 180 -29.81 -69.38 69.62
CA SER A 180 -31.23 -69.23 69.94
C SER A 180 -32.08 -69.49 68.70
N GLN A 181 -33.27 -70.08 68.86
CA GLN A 181 -34.10 -70.53 67.72
C GLN A 181 -34.69 -69.40 66.86
N ASN A 182 -34.54 -68.13 67.25
CA ASN A 182 -35.14 -66.97 66.58
C ASN A 182 -34.16 -66.10 65.75
N GLY A 183 -32.96 -66.60 65.44
CA GLY A 183 -32.18 -66.13 64.28
C GLY A 183 -31.68 -64.67 64.30
N GLN A 184 -31.56 -64.05 65.47
CA GLN A 184 -31.00 -62.71 65.66
C GLN A 184 -30.01 -62.68 66.84
N HIS A 185 -29.47 -61.48 67.12
CA HIS A 185 -28.43 -61.15 68.11
C HIS A 185 -26.99 -61.47 67.68
N SER A 186 -26.23 -60.42 67.37
CA SER A 186 -24.77 -60.42 67.43
C SER A 186 -24.33 -60.50 68.90
N VAL A 187 -23.50 -61.50 69.26
CA VAL A 187 -23.11 -61.74 70.66
C VAL A 187 -21.74 -61.15 70.95
N TYR A 188 -21.67 -60.22 71.90
CA TYR A 188 -20.45 -59.54 72.31
C TYR A 188 -19.65 -60.39 73.32
N SER A 189 -18.52 -60.95 72.90
CA SER A 189 -17.70 -61.77 73.81
C SER A 189 -16.80 -60.91 74.69
N SER A 190 -17.21 -60.71 75.94
CA SER A 190 -16.51 -59.89 76.96
C SER A 190 -15.10 -60.36 77.35
N LYS A 191 -14.58 -61.44 76.74
CA LYS A 191 -13.21 -61.95 76.92
C LYS A 191 -12.33 -61.94 75.67
N THR A 192 -12.87 -61.69 74.46
CA THR A 192 -12.12 -61.79 73.18
C THR A 192 -12.47 -60.75 72.11
N GLY A 193 -13.02 -59.60 72.52
CA GLY A 193 -12.82 -58.32 71.83
C GLY A 193 -13.47 -58.09 70.45
N GLY A 194 -14.40 -58.93 70.00
CA GLY A 194 -15.05 -58.73 68.70
C GLY A 194 -16.42 -59.38 68.54
N ASN A 195 -17.11 -58.99 67.47
CA ASN A 195 -18.51 -59.27 67.18
C ASN A 195 -18.70 -60.52 66.29
N TRP A 196 -19.82 -61.23 66.44
CA TRP A 196 -20.19 -62.40 65.63
C TRP A 196 -21.55 -62.22 64.93
N TYR A 197 -21.70 -62.78 63.71
CA TYR A 197 -22.90 -62.67 62.87
C TYR A 197 -23.23 -64.02 62.17
N PHE A 198 -24.51 -64.29 61.87
CA PHE A 198 -25.02 -65.60 61.43
C PHE A 198 -26.08 -65.50 60.31
N THR A 199 -26.23 -66.54 59.47
CA THR A 199 -27.31 -66.67 58.47
C THR A 199 -27.63 -68.14 58.09
N LYS A 200 -28.81 -68.39 57.49
CA LYS A 200 -29.35 -69.73 57.11
C LYS A 200 -30.21 -69.71 55.84
N VAL A 201 -30.08 -70.74 54.98
CA VAL A 201 -30.94 -70.99 53.80
C VAL A 201 -31.31 -72.48 53.69
N GLN A 202 -32.49 -72.79 53.12
CA GLN A 202 -32.98 -74.15 52.81
C GLN A 202 -32.82 -74.47 51.32
N ILE A 203 -32.56 -75.75 50.98
CA ILE A 203 -32.40 -76.25 49.60
C ILE A 203 -33.18 -77.57 49.44
N ASP A 204 -34.15 -77.63 48.53
CA ASP A 204 -34.97 -78.83 48.26
C ASP A 204 -34.62 -79.47 46.89
N CYS A 205 -34.36 -80.79 46.87
CA CYS A 205 -33.86 -81.52 45.69
C CYS A 205 -34.87 -82.57 45.15
N THR A 206 -35.13 -82.56 43.82
CA THR A 206 -36.16 -83.38 43.12
C THR A 206 -35.66 -84.05 41.82
N GLU A 207 -36.51 -84.83 41.12
CA GLU A 207 -36.16 -85.72 39.98
C GLU A 207 -37.11 -85.53 38.77
N GLN A 208 -36.75 -85.93 37.54
CA GLN A 208 -37.53 -85.69 36.30
C GLN A 208 -37.51 -86.85 35.27
N PRO A 209 -38.55 -86.96 34.39
CA PRO A 209 -38.61 -87.88 33.24
C PRO A 209 -38.03 -87.29 31.93
N ALA A 210 -37.96 -88.10 30.87
CA ALA A 210 -37.33 -87.78 29.57
C ALA A 210 -38.33 -87.39 28.44
N LYS A 211 -37.81 -86.78 27.36
CA LYS A 211 -38.56 -86.22 26.21
C LYS A 211 -38.08 -86.74 24.85
N THR A 212 -38.85 -86.51 23.77
CA THR A 212 -38.52 -86.94 22.39
C THR A 212 -38.80 -85.86 21.34
N LEU A 213 -38.10 -85.90 20.19
CA LEU A 213 -38.18 -84.91 19.10
C LEU A 213 -39.44 -85.08 18.22
N ASP A 214 -40.26 -84.04 18.09
CA ASP A 214 -41.47 -84.02 17.25
C ASP A 214 -41.22 -83.45 15.85
N ARG A 215 -40.64 -82.24 15.74
CA ARG A 215 -40.42 -81.55 14.45
C ARG A 215 -39.31 -80.52 14.53
N ILE A 216 -38.89 -79.98 13.39
CA ILE A 216 -38.15 -78.71 13.30
C ILE A 216 -38.96 -77.66 12.54
N ALA A 217 -38.61 -76.39 12.73
CA ALA A 217 -39.02 -75.28 11.85
C ALA A 217 -37.79 -74.45 11.45
N VAL A 218 -37.69 -74.08 10.17
CA VAL A 218 -36.69 -73.12 9.66
C VAL A 218 -37.32 -71.73 9.49
N THR A 219 -36.59 -70.71 9.95
CA THR A 219 -36.95 -69.28 9.85
C THR A 219 -35.76 -68.52 9.23
N PRO A 220 -35.97 -67.57 8.30
CA PRO A 220 -37.26 -67.21 7.67
C PRO A 220 -37.77 -68.33 6.75
N LYS A 221 -39.06 -68.28 6.40
CA LYS A 221 -39.70 -69.24 5.48
C LYS A 221 -39.53 -68.90 4.00
N TYR A 222 -39.33 -67.61 3.72
CA TYR A 222 -39.13 -67.06 2.38
C TYR A 222 -38.04 -66.01 2.43
N ALA A 223 -37.16 -66.00 1.42
CA ALA A 223 -36.19 -64.93 1.20
C ALA A 223 -36.23 -64.50 -0.27
N SER A 224 -36.07 -63.21 -0.54
CA SER A 224 -35.99 -62.68 -1.91
C SER A 224 -34.98 -61.55 -1.97
N PHE A 225 -33.96 -61.68 -2.83
CA PHE A 225 -32.87 -60.72 -2.93
C PHE A 225 -32.20 -60.76 -4.32
N LYS A 226 -31.10 -60.02 -4.49
CA LYS A 226 -30.37 -59.88 -5.76
C LYS A 226 -29.23 -60.88 -5.89
N THR A 227 -28.73 -61.09 -7.11
CA THR A 227 -27.48 -61.84 -7.38
C THR A 227 -26.27 -61.20 -6.69
N ASN A 228 -25.24 -62.00 -6.39
CA ASN A 228 -23.98 -61.58 -5.74
C ASN A 228 -24.20 -60.72 -4.48
N SER A 229 -25.16 -61.08 -3.63
CA SER A 229 -25.62 -60.27 -2.48
C SER A 229 -25.87 -61.15 -1.23
N ILE A 230 -26.03 -60.52 -0.07
CA ILE A 230 -26.36 -61.20 1.20
C ILE A 230 -27.79 -60.84 1.62
N TYR A 231 -28.57 -61.82 2.07
CA TYR A 231 -29.89 -61.58 2.66
C TYR A 231 -29.74 -61.15 4.13
N THR A 232 -29.69 -59.84 4.38
CA THR A 232 -29.40 -59.28 5.71
C THR A 232 -30.60 -59.16 6.64
N ASN A 233 -31.84 -59.33 6.15
CA ASN A 233 -33.06 -59.06 6.91
C ASN A 233 -33.20 -59.93 8.18
N GLU A 234 -32.82 -61.21 8.10
CA GLU A 234 -32.84 -62.13 9.23
C GLU A 234 -31.78 -63.23 9.03
N LYS A 235 -31.16 -63.68 10.12
CA LYS A 235 -30.28 -64.87 10.11
C LYS A 235 -31.13 -66.14 10.03
N VAL A 236 -30.63 -67.16 9.34
CA VAL A 236 -31.31 -68.46 9.29
C VAL A 236 -31.24 -69.11 10.66
N LYS A 237 -32.39 -69.59 11.15
CA LYS A 237 -32.51 -70.39 12.38
C LYS A 237 -33.26 -71.68 12.12
N VAL A 238 -32.88 -72.73 12.83
CA VAL A 238 -33.59 -74.02 12.86
C VAL A 238 -33.94 -74.34 14.31
N ILE A 239 -35.23 -74.37 14.62
CA ILE A 239 -35.75 -74.63 15.98
C ILE A 239 -36.38 -76.03 16.03
N ALA A 240 -35.89 -76.87 16.93
CA ALA A 240 -36.47 -78.17 17.26
C ALA A 240 -37.60 -78.03 18.28
N TYR A 241 -38.65 -78.83 18.11
CA TYR A 241 -39.81 -78.91 19.02
C TYR A 241 -39.95 -80.35 19.52
N TYR A 242 -40.24 -80.49 20.81
CA TYR A 242 -40.29 -81.77 21.52
C TYR A 242 -41.72 -82.12 21.95
N THR A 243 -41.95 -83.41 22.18
CA THR A 243 -43.26 -83.97 22.59
C THR A 243 -43.74 -83.51 23.97
N ASP A 244 -42.88 -82.89 24.78
CA ASP A 244 -43.21 -82.26 26.07
C ASP A 244 -43.62 -80.77 25.92
N GLY A 245 -43.68 -80.25 24.69
CA GLY A 245 -43.97 -78.85 24.38
C GLY A 245 -42.75 -77.92 24.47
N THR A 246 -41.57 -78.41 24.87
CA THR A 246 -40.35 -77.61 24.85
C THR A 246 -39.82 -77.43 23.43
N ASN A 247 -38.97 -76.41 23.23
CA ASN A 247 -38.24 -76.20 21.99
C ASN A 247 -36.78 -75.83 22.28
N LEU A 248 -35.93 -75.91 21.25
CA LEU A 248 -34.49 -75.63 21.32
C LEU A 248 -34.02 -75.05 19.99
N ASP A 249 -33.19 -74.00 20.03
CA ASP A 249 -32.45 -73.56 18.83
C ASP A 249 -31.34 -74.59 18.55
N VAL A 250 -31.46 -75.27 17.41
CA VAL A 250 -30.54 -76.33 16.97
C VAL A 250 -29.79 -75.94 15.69
N THR A 251 -29.77 -74.65 15.34
CA THR A 251 -29.20 -74.13 14.08
C THR A 251 -27.79 -74.66 13.84
N SER A 252 -26.89 -74.53 14.82
CA SER A 252 -25.49 -75.00 14.75
C SER A 252 -25.33 -76.53 14.69
N SER A 253 -26.39 -77.28 15.02
CA SER A 253 -26.44 -78.74 14.99
C SER A 253 -27.24 -79.28 13.80
N SER A 254 -27.75 -78.39 12.94
CA SER A 254 -28.56 -78.71 11.77
C SER A 254 -27.75 -78.62 10.48
N THR A 255 -28.17 -79.36 9.46
CA THR A 255 -27.60 -79.26 8.10
C THR A 255 -28.53 -78.41 7.23
N LEU A 256 -28.01 -77.32 6.65
CA LEU A 256 -28.69 -76.47 5.68
C LEU A 256 -28.09 -76.70 4.29
N ALA A 257 -28.84 -77.36 3.41
CA ALA A 257 -28.39 -77.74 2.07
C ALA A 257 -29.09 -76.92 0.98
N SER A 258 -28.32 -76.39 0.02
CA SER A 258 -28.82 -75.81 -1.22
C SER A 258 -28.66 -76.78 -2.39
N PRO A 259 -29.67 -76.97 -3.25
CA PRO A 259 -29.53 -77.76 -4.48
C PRO A 259 -28.64 -77.08 -5.55
N ALA A 260 -28.40 -75.76 -5.47
CA ALA A 260 -27.61 -75.01 -6.44
C ALA A 260 -26.87 -73.85 -5.76
N THR A 261 -25.63 -74.09 -5.32
CA THR A 261 -24.78 -73.12 -4.61
C THR A 261 -24.35 -71.92 -5.46
N ASN A 262 -24.46 -72.02 -6.78
CA ASN A 262 -24.28 -70.90 -7.72
C ASN A 262 -25.51 -69.97 -7.83
N ILE A 263 -26.64 -70.33 -7.22
CA ILE A 263 -27.83 -69.47 -7.06
C ILE A 263 -27.89 -68.98 -5.61
N VAL A 264 -27.86 -69.89 -4.63
CA VAL A 264 -27.87 -69.54 -3.19
C VAL A 264 -27.09 -70.55 -2.34
N TYR A 265 -26.43 -70.09 -1.28
CA TYR A 265 -25.89 -70.93 -0.21
C TYR A 265 -26.11 -70.29 1.16
N TYR A 266 -25.95 -71.08 2.23
CA TYR A 266 -25.94 -70.62 3.62
C TYR A 266 -24.48 -70.49 4.11
N SER A 267 -24.16 -69.44 4.85
CA SER A 267 -22.84 -69.23 5.45
C SER A 267 -22.89 -69.46 6.97
N PRO A 268 -22.29 -70.55 7.49
CA PRO A 268 -22.24 -70.80 8.94
C PRO A 268 -21.44 -69.76 9.73
N ASN A 269 -20.56 -69.00 9.07
CA ASN A 269 -19.68 -68.02 9.72
C ASN A 269 -20.43 -66.73 10.12
N ASP A 270 -21.40 -66.30 9.32
CA ASP A 270 -22.19 -65.10 9.54
C ASP A 270 -23.67 -65.38 9.86
N GLY A 271 -24.19 -66.54 9.46
CA GLY A 271 -25.57 -66.99 9.72
C GLY A 271 -26.60 -66.53 8.69
N TYR A 272 -26.18 -65.95 7.56
CA TYR A 272 -27.08 -65.46 6.51
C TYR A 272 -27.10 -66.35 5.26
N LEU A 273 -28.02 -66.03 4.34
CA LEU A 273 -28.06 -66.57 2.98
C LEU A 273 -27.29 -65.64 2.05
N HIS A 274 -26.52 -66.23 1.15
CA HIS A 274 -25.70 -65.55 0.17
C HIS A 274 -26.11 -66.03 -1.22
N SER A 275 -26.19 -65.13 -2.20
CA SER A 275 -26.52 -65.48 -3.58
C SER A 275 -25.28 -65.51 -4.46
N GLY A 276 -25.28 -66.44 -5.42
CA GLY A 276 -24.28 -66.48 -6.48
C GLY A 276 -24.62 -65.56 -7.65
N ALA A 277 -23.92 -65.77 -8.76
CA ALA A 277 -24.09 -64.98 -9.98
C ALA A 277 -25.39 -65.30 -10.74
N ASN A 278 -26.03 -66.45 -10.49
CA ASN A 278 -27.19 -66.91 -11.25
C ASN A 278 -28.51 -66.57 -10.56
N THR A 279 -29.51 -66.19 -11.35
CA THR A 279 -30.89 -66.00 -10.90
C THR A 279 -31.65 -67.31 -10.78
N GLY A 280 -32.68 -67.35 -9.93
CA GLY A 280 -33.61 -68.47 -9.83
C GLY A 280 -34.42 -68.48 -8.53
N ASN A 281 -35.53 -69.23 -8.53
CA ASN A 281 -36.29 -69.55 -7.33
C ASN A 281 -36.01 -71.00 -6.92
N ILE A 282 -35.58 -71.23 -5.68
CA ILE A 282 -35.03 -72.51 -5.22
C ILE A 282 -35.34 -72.78 -3.74
N GLY A 283 -35.71 -74.02 -3.43
CA GLY A 283 -35.91 -74.47 -2.06
C GLY A 283 -34.60 -74.98 -1.44
N MET A 284 -34.20 -74.45 -0.29
CA MET A 284 -33.14 -75.04 0.54
C MET A 284 -33.76 -75.90 1.65
N SER A 285 -33.09 -76.99 2.00
CA SER A 285 -33.56 -77.94 3.01
C SER A 285 -32.73 -77.85 4.29
N ALA A 286 -33.41 -77.66 5.42
CA ALA A 286 -32.89 -77.86 6.76
C ALA A 286 -33.13 -79.32 7.21
N SER A 287 -32.19 -79.88 7.97
CA SER A 287 -32.28 -81.24 8.52
C SER A 287 -31.63 -81.30 9.91
N TYR A 288 -32.28 -81.97 10.86
CA TYR A 288 -31.76 -82.18 12.22
C TYR A 288 -31.99 -83.63 12.68
N PRO A 289 -30.93 -84.40 12.99
CA PRO A 289 -31.02 -85.73 13.56
C PRO A 289 -30.82 -85.71 15.09
N GLU A 290 -31.73 -86.34 15.84
CA GLU A 290 -31.60 -86.55 17.29
C GLU A 290 -32.10 -87.96 17.66
N ASN A 291 -31.31 -88.71 18.45
CA ASN A 291 -31.69 -90.03 18.99
C ASN A 291 -32.23 -91.03 17.94
N GLY A 292 -31.71 -90.98 16.70
CA GLY A 292 -32.12 -91.83 15.58
C GLY A 292 -33.34 -91.33 14.79
N ILE A 293 -33.97 -90.23 15.21
CA ILE A 293 -35.07 -89.56 14.49
C ILE A 293 -34.49 -88.35 13.76
N THR A 294 -34.69 -88.28 12.44
CA THR A 294 -34.37 -87.09 11.65
C THR A 294 -35.64 -86.34 11.29
N LYS A 295 -35.63 -85.01 11.43
CA LYS A 295 -36.71 -84.12 10.99
C LYS A 295 -36.14 -83.10 10.00
N THR A 296 -36.93 -82.78 8.97
CA THR A 296 -36.55 -81.88 7.88
C THR A 296 -37.59 -80.78 7.71
N ASP A 297 -37.16 -79.61 7.24
CA ASP A 297 -38.03 -78.50 6.88
C ASP A 297 -37.35 -77.64 5.78
N SER A 298 -38.07 -76.73 5.13
CA SER A 298 -37.54 -75.96 4.00
C SER A 298 -37.88 -74.46 4.02
N ILE A 299 -37.01 -73.71 3.34
CA ILE A 299 -37.10 -72.28 3.03
C ILE A 299 -37.06 -72.11 1.51
N SER A 300 -37.92 -71.25 0.95
CA SER A 300 -37.88 -70.89 -0.48
C SER A 300 -37.14 -69.58 -0.69
N VAL A 301 -36.19 -69.55 -1.64
CA VAL A 301 -35.33 -68.40 -1.92
C VAL A 301 -35.44 -67.97 -3.39
N ASN A 302 -35.75 -66.70 -3.62
CA ASN A 302 -35.84 -66.10 -4.94
C ASN A 302 -34.70 -65.10 -5.19
N VAL A 303 -33.82 -65.40 -6.15
CA VAL A 303 -32.67 -64.58 -6.54
C VAL A 303 -32.95 -63.94 -7.90
N THR A 304 -32.94 -62.61 -7.96
CA THR A 304 -33.23 -61.83 -9.19
C THR A 304 -32.04 -60.97 -9.61
N GLU A 305 -32.01 -60.57 -10.88
CA GLU A 305 -30.86 -59.88 -11.49
C GLU A 305 -30.62 -58.46 -10.94
N GLN A 306 -29.35 -58.08 -10.78
CA GLN A 306 -28.93 -56.70 -10.50
C GLN A 306 -29.02 -55.85 -11.79
N PRO A 307 -29.65 -54.65 -11.79
CA PRO A 307 -29.65 -53.78 -12.95
C PRO A 307 -28.23 -53.25 -13.24
N VAL A 308 -27.81 -53.30 -14.51
CA VAL A 308 -26.51 -52.77 -14.95
C VAL A 308 -26.55 -51.23 -14.91
N LYS A 309 -25.63 -50.62 -14.17
CA LYS A 309 -25.46 -49.16 -14.13
C LYS A 309 -24.66 -48.67 -15.35
N THR A 310 -25.10 -47.57 -15.95
CA THR A 310 -24.38 -46.90 -17.06
C THR A 310 -24.10 -45.44 -16.70
N ILE A 311 -23.00 -44.86 -17.19
CA ILE A 311 -22.67 -43.45 -16.91
C ILE A 311 -23.55 -42.54 -17.77
N THR A 312 -24.21 -41.57 -17.13
CA THR A 312 -25.15 -40.64 -17.77
C THR A 312 -24.84 -39.16 -17.52
N ARG A 313 -23.75 -38.85 -16.81
CA ARG A 313 -23.23 -37.49 -16.60
C ARG A 313 -21.74 -37.55 -16.27
N ILE A 314 -20.99 -36.51 -16.64
CA ILE A 314 -19.61 -36.27 -16.21
C ILE A 314 -19.49 -34.87 -15.58
N ASN A 315 -18.45 -34.63 -14.78
CA ASN A 315 -18.18 -33.33 -14.15
C ASN A 315 -16.66 -33.14 -13.98
N ILE A 316 -16.10 -32.01 -14.42
CA ILE A 316 -14.71 -31.60 -14.16
C ILE A 316 -14.63 -31.08 -12.72
N GLU A 317 -13.58 -31.43 -11.98
CA GLU A 317 -13.47 -31.12 -10.54
C GLU A 317 -13.36 -29.62 -10.23
N LYS A 318 -12.64 -28.85 -11.06
CA LYS A 318 -12.53 -27.38 -10.94
C LYS A 318 -13.23 -26.71 -12.13
N PRO A 319 -14.08 -25.68 -11.92
CA PRO A 319 -14.70 -24.93 -13.02
C PRO A 319 -13.70 -24.01 -13.74
N SER A 320 -12.59 -23.66 -13.11
CA SER A 320 -11.54 -22.85 -13.72
C SER A 320 -10.14 -23.17 -13.19
N TYR A 321 -9.14 -22.85 -13.99
CA TYR A 321 -7.71 -23.00 -13.73
C TYR A 321 -6.99 -21.67 -14.03
N SER A 322 -6.03 -21.31 -13.18
CA SER A 322 -5.09 -20.21 -13.42
C SER A 322 -3.68 -20.76 -13.36
N MET A 323 -2.86 -20.48 -14.37
CA MET A 323 -1.57 -21.13 -14.61
C MET A 323 -0.54 -20.12 -15.12
N ASN A 324 0.75 -20.41 -14.93
CA ASN A 324 1.82 -19.68 -15.60
C ASN A 324 2.09 -20.27 -16.99
N THR A 325 2.67 -19.51 -17.92
CA THR A 325 3.18 -20.02 -19.20
C THR A 325 4.16 -21.19 -19.00
N ASN A 326 4.13 -22.18 -19.90
CA ASN A 326 5.00 -23.38 -19.85
C ASN A 326 4.92 -24.17 -18.51
N SER A 327 3.71 -24.31 -17.94
CA SER A 327 3.49 -25.06 -16.69
C SER A 327 2.43 -26.17 -16.86
N SER A 328 2.19 -26.93 -15.79
CA SER A 328 1.17 -27.97 -15.78
C SER A 328 0.48 -28.13 -14.42
N ASP A 329 -0.83 -28.32 -14.43
CA ASP A 329 -1.67 -28.70 -13.28
C ASP A 329 -2.36 -30.05 -13.59
N THR A 330 -3.04 -30.63 -12.59
CA THR A 330 -3.87 -31.83 -12.79
C THR A 330 -5.35 -31.48 -12.98
N ILE A 331 -5.94 -32.06 -14.02
CA ILE A 331 -7.38 -32.07 -14.26
C ILE A 331 -7.97 -33.42 -13.85
N THR A 332 -9.12 -33.38 -13.17
CA THR A 332 -9.86 -34.56 -12.71
C THR A 332 -11.28 -34.50 -13.27
N VAL A 333 -11.83 -35.62 -13.74
CA VAL A 333 -13.20 -35.72 -14.24
C VAL A 333 -13.90 -36.90 -13.57
N TYR A 334 -15.04 -36.62 -12.94
CA TYR A 334 -15.86 -37.60 -12.25
C TYR A 334 -17.06 -38.04 -13.11
N GLY A 335 -17.29 -39.34 -13.20
CA GLY A 335 -18.48 -39.92 -13.83
C GLY A 335 -19.61 -40.14 -12.82
N TYR A 336 -20.86 -40.10 -13.28
CA TYR A 336 -22.04 -40.46 -12.49
C TYR A 336 -22.92 -41.45 -13.25
N TYR A 337 -23.37 -42.49 -12.55
CA TYR A 337 -24.27 -43.51 -13.07
C TYR A 337 -25.71 -43.00 -13.21
N SER A 338 -26.51 -43.75 -13.96
CA SER A 338 -27.94 -43.55 -14.23
C SER A 338 -28.84 -43.50 -13.00
N ASP A 339 -28.35 -43.90 -11.82
CA ASP A 339 -29.04 -43.79 -10.53
C ASP A 339 -28.50 -42.65 -9.65
N GLY A 340 -27.66 -41.77 -10.21
CA GLY A 340 -27.01 -40.66 -9.52
C GLY A 340 -25.77 -41.04 -8.70
N THR A 341 -25.46 -42.33 -8.52
CA THR A 341 -24.27 -42.75 -7.77
C THR A 341 -22.98 -42.43 -8.55
N SER A 342 -21.91 -42.06 -7.84
CA SER A 342 -20.63 -41.75 -8.50
C SER A 342 -20.01 -43.01 -9.12
N ALA A 343 -19.53 -42.87 -10.35
CA ALA A 343 -18.69 -43.86 -11.03
C ALA A 343 -17.19 -43.69 -10.71
N GLY A 344 -16.83 -42.65 -9.97
CA GLY A 344 -15.45 -42.33 -9.62
C GLY A 344 -14.73 -41.51 -10.69
N ASP A 345 -13.40 -41.46 -10.56
CA ASP A 345 -12.49 -40.79 -11.49
C ASP A 345 -12.48 -41.53 -12.84
N ILE A 346 -12.82 -40.81 -13.91
CA ILE A 346 -12.83 -41.27 -15.31
C ILE A 346 -11.88 -40.44 -16.20
N THR A 347 -10.96 -39.67 -15.61
CA THR A 347 -10.07 -38.70 -16.27
C THR A 347 -9.27 -39.28 -17.45
N ASN A 348 -8.85 -40.56 -17.36
CA ASN A 348 -8.12 -41.23 -18.42
C ASN A 348 -9.04 -41.95 -19.44
N SER A 349 -10.36 -41.89 -19.25
CA SER A 349 -11.39 -42.46 -20.13
C SER A 349 -12.13 -41.40 -20.96
N VAL A 350 -12.00 -40.11 -20.63
CA VAL A 350 -12.59 -39.01 -21.40
C VAL A 350 -11.66 -38.55 -22.53
N THR A 351 -12.24 -37.93 -23.54
CA THR A 351 -11.52 -37.17 -24.58
C THR A 351 -11.57 -35.68 -24.26
N TYR A 352 -10.47 -34.96 -24.48
CA TYR A 352 -10.40 -33.51 -24.24
C TYR A 352 -10.33 -32.73 -25.56
N LEU A 353 -11.06 -31.61 -25.58
CA LEU A 353 -10.97 -30.57 -26.60
C LEU A 353 -10.56 -29.25 -25.93
N THR A 354 -10.01 -28.32 -26.71
CA THR A 354 -9.60 -26.98 -26.27
C THR A 354 -10.00 -25.96 -27.34
N THR A 355 -10.41 -24.75 -26.94
CA THR A 355 -10.67 -23.65 -27.89
C THR A 355 -9.39 -23.07 -28.48
N ASN A 356 -8.26 -23.14 -27.76
CA ASN A 356 -6.96 -22.67 -28.25
C ASN A 356 -5.82 -23.56 -27.70
N SER A 357 -5.34 -24.49 -28.54
CA SER A 357 -4.26 -25.42 -28.19
C SER A 357 -2.86 -24.78 -28.12
N SER A 358 -2.71 -23.55 -28.61
CA SER A 358 -1.46 -22.77 -28.52
C SER A 358 -1.27 -22.17 -27.13
N ILE A 359 -2.37 -21.95 -26.39
CA ILE A 359 -2.37 -21.42 -25.02
C ILE A 359 -2.45 -22.56 -24.01
N ALA A 360 -3.46 -23.45 -24.09
CA ALA A 360 -3.65 -24.53 -23.12
C ALA A 360 -4.30 -25.81 -23.69
N LYS A 361 -3.90 -26.97 -23.15
CA LYS A 361 -4.40 -28.29 -23.59
C LYS A 361 -4.34 -29.35 -22.49
N ALA A 362 -5.44 -30.09 -22.28
CA ALA A 362 -5.47 -31.28 -21.44
C ALA A 362 -5.09 -32.57 -22.20
N ILE A 363 -4.30 -33.43 -21.57
CA ILE A 363 -3.88 -34.74 -22.07
C ILE A 363 -3.92 -35.74 -20.91
N GLY A 364 -4.97 -36.57 -20.86
CA GLY A 364 -5.26 -37.42 -19.69
C GLY A 364 -5.43 -36.55 -18.44
N ARG A 365 -4.76 -36.91 -17.34
CA ARG A 365 -4.79 -36.15 -16.08
C ARG A 365 -4.05 -34.81 -16.11
N TYR A 366 -3.22 -34.52 -17.12
CA TYR A 366 -2.38 -33.33 -17.12
C TYR A 366 -2.96 -32.22 -18.00
N LEU A 367 -3.18 -31.05 -17.40
CA LEU A 367 -3.46 -29.81 -18.10
C LEU A 367 -2.14 -29.06 -18.29
N TYR A 368 -1.79 -28.76 -19.54
CA TYR A 368 -0.58 -28.03 -19.91
C TYR A 368 -0.92 -26.63 -20.42
N SER A 369 -0.06 -25.67 -20.10
CA SER A 369 -0.06 -24.31 -20.66
C SER A 369 1.22 -24.05 -21.46
N TYR A 370 1.15 -23.17 -22.46
CA TYR A 370 2.27 -22.82 -23.33
C TYR A 370 2.44 -21.30 -23.40
N SER A 371 1.73 -20.59 -24.28
CA SER A 371 1.70 -19.12 -24.32
C SER A 371 0.76 -18.51 -23.27
N ALA A 372 0.85 -17.19 -23.06
CA ALA A 372 -0.12 -16.46 -22.25
C ALA A 372 -1.47 -16.32 -23.00
N GLY A 373 -2.54 -16.06 -22.26
CA GLY A 373 -3.88 -15.79 -22.80
C GLY A 373 -5.01 -16.21 -21.85
N ASN A 374 -6.16 -15.56 -22.00
CA ASN A 374 -7.33 -15.73 -21.13
C ASN A 374 -8.46 -16.52 -21.80
N ASN A 375 -9.39 -17.03 -20.99
CA ASN A 375 -10.67 -17.63 -21.40
C ASN A 375 -10.58 -18.86 -22.32
N VAL A 376 -9.53 -19.67 -22.21
CA VAL A 376 -9.42 -20.93 -22.98
C VAL A 376 -10.33 -21.99 -22.38
N THR A 377 -11.32 -22.47 -23.12
CA THR A 377 -12.25 -23.50 -22.63
C THR A 377 -11.71 -24.90 -22.94
N ILE A 378 -11.51 -25.71 -21.90
CA ILE A 378 -11.25 -27.14 -22.01
C ILE A 378 -12.59 -27.88 -21.87
N THR A 379 -12.93 -28.72 -22.85
CA THR A 379 -14.12 -29.58 -22.83
C THR A 379 -13.72 -31.03 -22.62
N ALA A 380 -14.17 -31.66 -21.54
CA ALA A 380 -14.11 -33.11 -21.36
C ALA A 380 -15.32 -33.76 -22.03
N LYS A 381 -15.14 -34.94 -22.66
CA LYS A 381 -16.21 -35.66 -23.37
C LYS A 381 -16.14 -37.18 -23.17
N TYR A 382 -17.28 -37.78 -22.81
CA TYR A 382 -17.44 -39.23 -22.60
C TYR A 382 -18.81 -39.72 -23.07
N ASN A 383 -18.86 -40.67 -24.01
CA ASN A 383 -20.09 -41.28 -24.54
C ASN A 383 -21.21 -40.29 -24.95
N GLY A 384 -20.83 -39.10 -25.42
CA GLY A 384 -21.76 -38.04 -25.83
C GLY A 384 -21.99 -36.96 -24.76
N TYR A 385 -21.78 -37.27 -23.48
CA TYR A 385 -21.81 -36.29 -22.39
C TYR A 385 -20.56 -35.42 -22.40
N THR A 386 -20.71 -34.14 -22.07
CA THR A 386 -19.64 -33.14 -22.01
C THR A 386 -19.72 -32.32 -20.73
N ASP A 387 -18.58 -31.83 -20.28
CA ASP A 387 -18.48 -30.75 -19.28
C ASP A 387 -17.25 -29.87 -19.58
N THR A 388 -17.21 -28.65 -19.04
CA THR A 388 -16.26 -27.60 -19.45
C THR A 388 -15.66 -26.83 -18.28
N CYS A 389 -14.36 -26.51 -18.39
CA CYS A 389 -13.69 -25.59 -17.47
C CYS A 389 -12.86 -24.53 -18.24
N THR A 390 -12.66 -23.37 -17.63
CA THR A 390 -11.90 -22.25 -18.22
C THR A 390 -10.46 -22.23 -17.73
N VAL A 391 -9.50 -21.92 -18.60
CA VAL A 391 -8.08 -21.83 -18.28
C VAL A 391 -7.57 -20.45 -18.67
N ASN A 392 -6.97 -19.76 -17.69
CA ASN A 392 -6.25 -18.51 -17.90
C ASN A 392 -4.75 -18.77 -17.69
N VAL A 393 -3.92 -18.26 -18.61
CA VAL A 393 -2.46 -18.43 -18.57
C VAL A 393 -1.78 -17.07 -18.53
N SER A 394 -1.07 -16.79 -17.44
CA SER A 394 -0.30 -15.56 -17.24
C SER A 394 1.20 -15.80 -17.45
N ALA A 395 1.95 -14.75 -17.80
CA ALA A 395 3.40 -14.79 -17.65
C ALA A 395 3.77 -14.88 -16.14
N PRO A 396 4.80 -15.65 -15.75
CA PRO A 396 5.23 -15.71 -14.35
C PRO A 396 5.77 -14.34 -13.90
N VAL A 397 5.27 -13.84 -12.76
CA VAL A 397 5.71 -12.55 -12.20
C VAL A 397 7.20 -12.60 -11.86
N LYS A 398 8.00 -11.81 -12.58
CA LYS A 398 9.43 -11.65 -12.30
C LYS A 398 9.63 -10.76 -11.07
N THR A 399 10.59 -11.11 -10.23
CA THR A 399 10.92 -10.38 -9.00
C THR A 399 12.41 -10.03 -8.97
N ILE A 400 12.77 -8.80 -8.59
CA ILE A 400 14.17 -8.37 -8.54
C ILE A 400 14.90 -9.10 -7.40
N THR A 401 16.07 -9.67 -7.72
CA THR A 401 16.91 -10.45 -6.79
C THR A 401 18.38 -10.03 -6.75
N ARG A 402 18.79 -9.07 -7.58
CA ARG A 402 20.08 -8.38 -7.52
C ARG A 402 19.89 -6.93 -7.98
N ILE A 403 20.70 -6.03 -7.46
CA ILE A 403 20.88 -4.67 -7.98
C ILE A 403 22.38 -4.44 -8.15
N ASP A 404 22.79 -3.76 -9.21
CA ASP A 404 24.19 -3.38 -9.46
C ASP A 404 24.25 -1.87 -9.75
N ILE A 405 25.19 -1.14 -9.14
CA ILE A 405 25.51 0.24 -9.49
C ILE A 405 26.41 0.23 -10.73
N GLU A 406 26.05 1.00 -11.77
CA GLU A 406 26.73 0.99 -13.08
C GLU A 406 28.24 1.25 -13.00
N LYS A 407 28.63 2.27 -12.23
CA LYS A 407 30.04 2.70 -12.07
C LYS A 407 30.51 2.33 -10.65
N PRO A 408 31.58 1.53 -10.48
CA PRO A 408 32.08 1.15 -9.15
C PRO A 408 32.75 2.31 -8.40
N SER A 409 33.13 3.37 -9.10
CA SER A 409 33.69 4.58 -8.48
C SER A 409 33.45 5.85 -9.29
N TYR A 410 33.40 6.97 -8.59
CA TYR A 410 33.17 8.33 -9.09
C TYR A 410 34.30 9.26 -8.64
N SER A 411 34.63 10.26 -9.46
CA SER A 411 35.68 11.26 -9.18
C SER A 411 35.19 12.65 -9.58
N MET A 412 35.06 13.56 -8.61
CA MET A 412 34.27 14.79 -8.77
C MET A 412 34.98 16.07 -8.30
N ASN A 413 34.57 17.21 -8.87
CA ASN A 413 34.74 18.56 -8.33
C ASN A 413 34.19 18.65 -6.88
N THR A 414 34.61 19.62 -6.07
CA THR A 414 33.77 20.14 -4.96
C THR A 414 32.62 20.97 -5.53
N ASN A 415 31.43 20.89 -4.94
CA ASN A 415 30.22 21.61 -5.41
C ASN A 415 29.85 21.26 -6.87
N SER A 416 29.80 19.97 -7.19
CA SER A 416 29.41 19.48 -8.51
C SER A 416 28.44 18.29 -8.41
N SER A 417 27.81 17.94 -9.52
CA SER A 417 26.96 16.75 -9.67
C SER A 417 27.46 15.82 -10.78
N ASP A 418 27.14 14.54 -10.65
CA ASP A 418 27.28 13.49 -11.67
C ASP A 418 26.01 12.61 -11.60
N THR A 419 25.79 11.74 -12.59
CA THR A 419 24.67 10.80 -12.64
C THR A 419 25.06 9.42 -12.14
N ILE A 420 24.23 8.84 -11.27
CA ILE A 420 24.39 7.50 -10.71
C ILE A 420 23.23 6.60 -11.14
N THR A 421 23.57 5.59 -11.94
CA THR A 421 22.61 4.60 -12.47
C THR A 421 22.69 3.29 -11.68
N VAL A 422 21.54 2.68 -11.39
CA VAL A 422 21.41 1.41 -10.68
C VAL A 422 20.47 0.48 -11.43
N TYR A 423 21.00 -0.65 -11.90
CA TYR A 423 20.26 -1.63 -12.68
C TYR A 423 19.71 -2.75 -11.79
N GLY A 424 18.43 -3.07 -11.97
CA GLY A 424 17.79 -4.21 -11.33
C GLY A 424 17.96 -5.49 -12.16
N TYR A 425 17.98 -6.65 -11.51
CA TYR A 425 17.96 -7.94 -12.19
C TYR A 425 16.94 -8.88 -11.56
N TYR A 426 16.12 -9.50 -12.40
CA TYR A 426 15.07 -10.43 -12.02
C TYR A 426 15.61 -11.79 -11.57
N SER A 427 14.73 -12.59 -10.95
CA SER A 427 14.97 -13.94 -10.44
C SER A 427 15.32 -14.99 -11.51
N ASP A 428 15.13 -14.68 -12.80
CA ASP A 428 15.62 -15.47 -13.94
C ASP A 428 16.97 -14.99 -14.49
N GLY A 429 17.54 -13.93 -13.92
CA GLY A 429 18.79 -13.30 -14.35
C GLY A 429 18.65 -12.24 -15.44
N THR A 430 17.45 -12.01 -15.97
CA THR A 430 17.21 -10.92 -16.95
C THR A 430 17.26 -9.55 -16.28
N SER A 431 17.63 -8.51 -17.03
CA SER A 431 17.60 -7.13 -16.53
C SER A 431 16.17 -6.69 -16.27
N ALA A 432 15.97 -5.93 -15.20
CA ALA A 432 14.75 -5.20 -14.88
C ALA A 432 14.82 -3.72 -15.28
N GLY A 433 15.85 -3.33 -16.04
CA GLY A 433 16.09 -1.95 -16.45
C GLY A 433 16.72 -1.09 -15.34
N ASP A 434 16.69 0.22 -15.58
CA ASP A 434 17.08 1.23 -14.60
C ASP A 434 16.03 1.31 -13.47
N ILE A 435 16.48 1.18 -12.22
CA ILE A 435 15.66 1.29 -11.01
C ILE A 435 16.14 2.42 -10.08
N THR A 436 16.97 3.34 -10.60
CA THR A 436 17.64 4.43 -9.87
C THR A 436 16.72 5.28 -9.00
N ASN A 437 15.49 5.56 -9.46
CA ASN A 437 14.52 6.34 -8.69
C ASN A 437 13.75 5.49 -7.65
N SER A 438 13.86 4.16 -7.71
CA SER A 438 13.25 3.22 -6.78
C SER A 438 14.19 2.71 -5.68
N VAL A 439 15.50 2.97 -5.78
CA VAL A 439 16.47 2.58 -4.74
C VAL A 439 16.65 3.67 -3.68
N THR A 440 16.95 3.25 -2.45
CA THR A 440 17.33 4.14 -1.35
C THR A 440 18.85 4.22 -1.24
N TYR A 441 19.40 5.44 -1.13
CA TYR A 441 20.84 5.65 -1.02
C TYR A 441 21.26 5.96 0.42
N LEU A 442 22.35 5.34 0.86
CA LEU A 442 23.08 5.67 2.09
C LEU A 442 24.49 6.15 1.73
N THR A 443 25.05 7.09 2.50
CA THR A 443 26.41 7.60 2.33
C THR A 443 27.19 7.47 3.64
N THR A 444 28.47 7.13 3.58
CA THR A 444 29.35 7.12 4.77
C THR A 444 29.72 8.52 5.27
N ASN A 445 29.61 9.55 4.42
CA ASN A 445 29.81 10.94 4.82
C ASN A 445 29.06 11.92 3.89
N SER A 446 27.85 12.29 4.29
CA SER A 446 26.99 13.24 3.55
C SER A 446 27.57 14.65 3.44
N SER A 447 28.54 15.04 4.26
CA SER A 447 29.21 16.34 4.17
C SER A 447 30.28 16.39 3.07
N ILE A 448 30.61 15.24 2.46
CA ILE A 448 31.55 15.12 1.33
C ILE A 448 30.77 14.80 0.05
N ALA A 449 29.96 13.74 0.05
CA ALA A 449 29.13 13.37 -1.10
C ALA A 449 27.84 12.61 -0.71
N LYS A 450 26.78 12.76 -1.50
CA LYS A 450 25.46 12.12 -1.29
C LYS A 450 24.72 11.90 -2.62
N ALA A 451 24.13 10.72 -2.81
CA ALA A 451 23.20 10.46 -3.91
C ALA A 451 21.73 10.75 -3.51
N ILE A 452 20.95 11.30 -4.44
CA ILE A 452 19.51 11.60 -4.31
C ILE A 452 18.87 11.34 -5.69
N GLY A 453 18.04 10.30 -5.80
CA GLY A 453 17.54 9.83 -7.11
C GLY A 453 18.71 9.54 -8.07
N ARG A 454 18.60 10.00 -9.32
CA ARG A 454 19.66 9.86 -10.33
C ARG A 454 20.93 10.71 -10.11
N TYR A 455 20.92 11.63 -9.15
CA TYR A 455 21.99 12.62 -9.00
C TYR A 455 22.89 12.32 -7.81
N LEU A 456 24.19 12.21 -8.07
CA LEU A 456 25.24 12.18 -7.08
C LEU A 456 25.80 13.60 -6.92
N TYR A 457 25.76 14.14 -5.70
CA TYR A 457 26.25 15.49 -5.37
C TYR A 457 27.52 15.42 -4.52
N SER A 458 28.41 16.40 -4.71
CA SER A 458 29.61 16.62 -3.90
C SER A 458 29.60 18.00 -3.24
N TYR A 459 30.15 18.11 -2.03
CA TYR A 459 30.10 19.34 -1.21
C TYR A 459 31.47 19.78 -0.67
N SER A 460 32.33 18.86 -0.24
CA SER A 460 33.66 19.18 0.30
C SER A 460 34.69 18.15 -0.13
N ALA A 461 35.98 18.51 -0.11
CA ALA A 461 37.04 17.63 -0.61
C ALA A 461 37.31 16.46 0.36
N GLY A 462 37.42 15.25 -0.19
CA GLY A 462 37.64 14.04 0.59
C GLY A 462 37.57 12.76 -0.25
N ASN A 463 38.23 11.71 0.23
CA ASN A 463 38.37 10.44 -0.49
C ASN A 463 37.64 9.29 0.21
N ASN A 464 37.31 8.25 -0.56
CA ASN A 464 36.68 7.01 -0.08
C ASN A 464 35.33 7.19 0.62
N VAL A 465 34.46 8.07 0.11
CA VAL A 465 33.04 8.06 0.52
C VAL A 465 32.36 6.87 -0.14
N THR A 466 31.73 6.00 0.62
CA THR A 466 30.97 4.88 0.06
C THR A 466 29.50 5.29 -0.06
N ILE A 467 28.95 5.18 -1.26
CA ILE A 467 27.51 5.25 -1.52
C ILE A 467 26.99 3.82 -1.61
N THR A 468 25.93 3.52 -0.88
CA THR A 468 25.24 2.22 -0.89
C THR A 468 23.84 2.41 -1.46
N ALA A 469 23.56 1.81 -2.62
CA ALA A 469 22.20 1.66 -3.12
C ALA A 469 21.50 0.50 -2.40
N LYS A 470 20.20 0.61 -2.14
CA LYS A 470 19.41 -0.43 -1.47
C LYS A 470 17.98 -0.54 -2.01
N TYR A 471 17.59 -1.76 -2.37
CA TYR A 471 16.25 -2.10 -2.87
C TYR A 471 15.79 -3.45 -2.32
N ASN A 472 14.64 -3.50 -1.65
CA ASN A 472 14.04 -4.73 -1.09
C ASN A 472 14.98 -5.66 -0.28
N GLY A 473 16.02 -5.08 0.35
CA GLY A 473 17.02 -5.80 1.14
C GLY A 473 18.31 -6.16 0.38
N TYR A 474 18.31 -6.08 -0.95
CA TYR A 474 19.51 -6.13 -1.77
C TYR A 474 20.26 -4.80 -1.72
N THR A 475 21.58 -4.85 -1.81
CA THR A 475 22.47 -3.69 -1.75
C THR A 475 23.67 -3.86 -2.66
N ASP A 476 24.13 -2.78 -3.28
CA ASP A 476 25.44 -2.67 -3.91
C ASP A 476 26.10 -1.32 -3.57
N THR A 477 27.42 -1.19 -3.74
CA THR A 477 28.17 -0.01 -3.29
C THR A 477 29.22 0.50 -4.28
N CYS A 478 29.30 1.82 -4.42
CA CYS A 478 30.31 2.52 -5.19
C CYS A 478 31.12 3.51 -4.33
N THR A 479 32.31 3.89 -4.79
CA THR A 479 33.22 4.77 -4.04
C THR A 479 33.39 6.14 -4.72
N VAL A 480 33.14 7.22 -4.00
CA VAL A 480 33.21 8.60 -4.47
C VAL A 480 34.44 9.30 -3.88
N ASN A 481 35.19 9.99 -4.73
CA ASN A 481 36.32 10.83 -4.35
C ASN A 481 36.08 12.25 -4.86
N VAL A 482 36.27 13.24 -3.99
CA VAL A 482 35.98 14.65 -4.25
C VAL A 482 37.27 15.46 -4.10
N SER A 483 37.69 16.11 -5.17
CA SER A 483 38.90 16.96 -5.20
C SER A 483 38.53 18.45 -5.18
N ALA A 484 39.43 19.29 -4.69
CA ALA A 484 39.32 20.73 -4.94
C ALA A 484 39.81 21.04 -6.37
N PRO A 485 39.12 21.93 -7.13
CA PRO A 485 39.53 22.27 -8.49
C PRO A 485 40.89 22.98 -8.53
N VAL A 486 41.69 22.69 -9.56
CA VAL A 486 43.02 23.31 -9.75
C VAL A 486 42.85 24.68 -10.39
N LYS A 487 43.15 25.74 -9.63
CA LYS A 487 43.12 27.12 -10.15
C LYS A 487 44.31 27.39 -11.07
N THR A 488 44.06 28.01 -12.21
CA THR A 488 45.09 28.46 -13.18
C THR A 488 44.91 29.94 -13.49
N ILE A 489 45.97 30.69 -13.81
CA ILE A 489 45.88 32.13 -14.11
C ILE A 489 45.34 32.31 -15.54
N THR A 490 44.26 33.08 -15.68
CA THR A 490 43.55 33.36 -16.95
C THR A 490 43.45 34.85 -17.30
N ARG A 491 43.82 35.75 -16.39
CA ARG A 491 43.91 37.19 -16.66
C ARG A 491 45.10 37.81 -15.93
N ILE A 492 45.67 38.86 -16.52
CA ILE A 492 46.61 39.77 -15.87
C ILE A 492 46.13 41.21 -16.02
N ASP A 493 46.42 42.07 -15.04
CA ASP A 493 46.10 43.50 -15.05
C ASP A 493 47.34 44.31 -14.62
N ILE A 494 47.70 45.36 -15.36
CA ILE A 494 48.69 46.37 -14.91
C ILE A 494 48.00 47.31 -13.91
N GLU A 495 48.71 47.64 -12.82
CA GLU A 495 48.21 48.49 -11.72
C GLU A 495 47.82 49.91 -12.17
N LYS A 496 48.58 50.55 -13.06
CA LYS A 496 48.30 51.90 -13.55
C LYS A 496 48.15 51.90 -15.08
N PRO A 497 47.09 52.52 -15.65
CA PRO A 497 46.88 52.57 -17.09
C PRO A 497 47.71 53.65 -17.79
N SER A 498 48.11 54.70 -17.07
CA SER A 498 49.02 55.73 -17.55
C SER A 498 50.21 55.92 -16.59
N TYR A 499 51.33 56.36 -17.16
CA TYR A 499 52.52 56.82 -16.45
C TYR A 499 52.99 58.14 -17.05
N SER A 500 53.08 59.18 -16.23
CA SER A 500 53.63 60.49 -16.61
C SER A 500 55.00 60.68 -15.96
N MET A 501 56.03 60.83 -16.79
CA MET A 501 57.44 60.78 -16.38
C MET A 501 58.23 61.97 -16.95
N ASN A 502 59.36 62.29 -16.31
CA ASN A 502 60.37 63.18 -16.88
C ASN A 502 61.40 62.35 -17.67
N THR A 503 62.11 62.93 -18.63
CA THR A 503 63.27 62.27 -19.29
C THR A 503 64.33 61.82 -18.27
N ASN A 504 64.89 60.62 -18.42
CA ASN A 504 65.89 60.03 -17.52
C ASN A 504 65.40 59.84 -16.08
N SER A 505 64.19 59.28 -15.90
CA SER A 505 63.62 58.94 -14.59
C SER A 505 63.12 57.50 -14.52
N SER A 506 62.63 57.07 -13.35
CA SER A 506 62.09 55.73 -13.15
C SER A 506 60.92 55.74 -12.16
N ASP A 507 59.86 54.98 -12.46
CA ASP A 507 58.74 54.68 -11.55
C ASP A 507 58.60 53.15 -11.40
N THR A 508 57.73 52.67 -10.51
CA THR A 508 57.39 51.25 -10.38
C THR A 508 56.13 50.87 -11.14
N ILE A 509 56.23 49.75 -11.86
CA ILE A 509 55.13 49.04 -12.50
C ILE A 509 54.81 47.76 -11.74
N THR A 510 53.53 47.51 -11.51
CA THR A 510 53.02 46.33 -10.80
C THR A 510 51.99 45.64 -11.69
N VAL A 511 51.94 44.30 -11.67
CA VAL A 511 50.99 43.49 -12.43
C VAL A 511 50.39 42.43 -11.54
N TYR A 512 49.05 42.37 -11.52
CA TYR A 512 48.27 41.42 -10.76
C TYR A 512 47.78 40.27 -11.65
N GLY A 513 47.87 39.04 -11.15
CA GLY A 513 47.26 37.87 -11.79
C GLY A 513 45.87 37.56 -11.22
N TYR A 514 45.02 36.94 -12.02
CA TYR A 514 43.72 36.40 -11.59
C TYR A 514 43.53 34.97 -12.10
N TYR A 515 42.97 34.14 -11.23
CA TYR A 515 42.66 32.75 -11.52
C TYR A 515 41.40 32.60 -12.38
N SER A 516 41.21 31.40 -12.91
CA SER A 516 40.05 30.95 -13.71
C SER A 516 38.69 31.06 -13.03
N ASP A 517 38.64 31.37 -11.73
CA ASP A 517 37.43 31.65 -10.93
C ASP A 517 37.32 33.14 -10.51
N GLY A 518 38.06 34.02 -11.18
CA GLY A 518 38.10 35.46 -10.89
C GLY A 518 38.88 35.85 -9.64
N THR A 519 39.29 34.90 -8.78
CA THR A 519 40.03 35.23 -7.55
C THR A 519 41.46 35.68 -7.86
N SER A 520 41.98 36.68 -7.13
CA SER A 520 43.32 37.21 -7.41
C SER A 520 44.43 36.21 -7.01
N ALA A 521 45.42 36.07 -7.90
CA ALA A 521 46.68 35.38 -7.65
C ALA A 521 47.74 36.28 -6.99
N GLY A 522 47.45 37.58 -6.83
CA GLY A 522 48.37 38.56 -6.24
C GLY A 522 49.33 39.19 -7.26
N ASP A 523 50.35 39.87 -6.73
CA ASP A 523 51.44 40.48 -7.51
C ASP A 523 52.29 39.40 -8.19
N ILE A 524 52.31 39.42 -9.53
CA ILE A 524 53.09 38.52 -10.39
C ILE A 524 54.16 39.26 -11.20
N THR A 525 54.43 40.53 -10.90
CA THR A 525 55.29 41.47 -11.67
C THR A 525 56.66 40.90 -12.06
N ASN A 526 57.28 40.11 -11.19
CA ASN A 526 58.60 39.52 -11.43
C ASN A 526 58.58 38.31 -12.39
N SER A 527 57.39 37.87 -12.80
CA SER A 527 57.13 36.78 -13.75
C SER A 527 56.62 37.28 -15.11
N ILE A 528 56.58 38.61 -15.33
CA ILE A 528 56.05 39.23 -16.54
C ILE A 528 57.15 39.50 -17.57
N ASP A 529 56.90 39.10 -18.81
CA ASP A 529 57.65 39.58 -19.98
C ASP A 529 57.07 40.92 -20.44
N TYR A 530 57.91 41.95 -20.58
CA TYR A 530 57.49 43.28 -21.03
C TYR A 530 58.02 43.61 -22.44
N THR A 531 57.15 44.16 -23.28
CA THR A 531 57.51 44.83 -24.54
C THR A 531 57.11 46.31 -24.50
N THR A 532 57.61 47.09 -25.47
CA THR A 532 57.39 48.54 -25.59
C THR A 532 57.33 48.94 -27.06
N THR A 533 56.46 49.88 -27.43
CA THR A 533 56.39 50.40 -28.82
C THR A 533 57.58 51.29 -29.17
N ASP A 534 58.18 51.99 -28.20
CA ASP A 534 59.43 52.73 -28.39
C ASP A 534 60.35 52.63 -27.16
N SER A 535 61.29 51.68 -27.23
CA SER A 535 62.33 51.48 -26.22
C SER A 535 63.36 52.62 -26.09
N SER A 536 63.38 53.58 -27.02
CA SER A 536 64.21 54.79 -26.94
C SER A 536 63.55 55.91 -26.14
N VAL A 537 62.25 55.80 -25.85
CA VAL A 537 61.49 56.73 -25.02
C VAL A 537 61.20 56.10 -23.65
N ALA A 538 60.64 54.89 -23.58
CA ALA A 538 60.35 54.20 -22.30
C ALA A 538 60.42 52.66 -22.38
N LYS A 539 60.79 52.02 -21.26
CA LYS A 539 60.87 50.55 -21.13
C LYS A 539 60.67 50.05 -19.70
N ALA A 540 59.84 49.02 -19.53
CA ALA A 540 59.74 48.25 -18.28
C ALA A 540 60.75 47.08 -18.22
N ILE A 541 61.30 46.82 -17.04
CA ILE A 541 62.20 45.71 -16.71
C ILE A 541 61.86 45.21 -15.29
N GLY A 542 61.13 44.09 -15.20
CA GLY A 542 60.52 43.66 -13.95
C GLY A 542 59.65 44.78 -13.36
N ARG A 543 59.77 45.03 -12.05
CA ARG A 543 59.01 46.07 -11.35
C ARG A 543 59.38 47.53 -11.72
N TYR A 544 60.41 47.77 -12.54
CA TYR A 544 60.88 49.14 -12.82
C TYR A 544 60.57 49.59 -14.24
N LEU A 545 59.86 50.71 -14.36
CA LEU A 545 59.64 51.43 -15.60
C LEU A 545 60.65 52.57 -15.70
N TYR A 546 61.41 52.61 -16.80
CA TYR A 546 62.42 53.62 -17.08
C TYR A 546 62.02 54.51 -18.26
N SER A 547 62.36 55.79 -18.18
CA SER A 547 62.20 56.75 -19.27
C SER A 547 63.56 57.32 -19.71
N TYR A 548 63.73 57.60 -20.99
CA TYR A 548 65.02 57.98 -21.59
C TYR A 548 64.94 59.32 -22.33
N SER A 549 64.18 59.38 -23.42
CA SER A 549 63.97 60.60 -24.23
C SER A 549 62.52 61.09 -24.14
N ALA A 550 62.21 62.27 -24.66
CA ALA A 550 60.87 62.84 -24.59
C ALA A 550 59.98 62.32 -25.73
N GLY A 551 58.77 61.88 -25.40
CA GLY A 551 57.81 61.30 -26.34
C GLY A 551 56.49 60.93 -25.64
N ASN A 552 55.39 60.99 -26.39
CA ASN A 552 54.04 60.70 -25.88
C ASN A 552 53.53 59.37 -26.44
N ASN A 553 52.56 58.78 -25.74
CA ASN A 553 51.82 57.58 -26.15
C ASN A 553 52.70 56.34 -26.42
N VAL A 554 53.74 56.11 -25.62
CA VAL A 554 54.50 54.85 -25.67
C VAL A 554 53.72 53.76 -24.95
N THR A 555 53.34 52.68 -25.64
CA THR A 555 52.62 51.57 -25.02
C THR A 555 53.63 50.58 -24.45
N ILE A 556 53.50 50.25 -23.17
CA ILE A 556 54.13 49.10 -22.53
C ILE A 556 53.11 47.96 -22.51
N THR A 557 53.50 46.78 -22.97
CA THR A 557 52.67 45.57 -22.92
C THR A 557 53.28 44.59 -21.93
N ALA A 558 52.51 44.20 -20.91
CA ALA A 558 52.81 43.08 -20.04
C ALA A 558 52.33 41.78 -20.70
N LYS A 559 53.07 40.68 -20.56
CA LYS A 559 52.67 39.36 -21.06
C LYS A 559 52.96 38.23 -20.05
N TYR A 560 52.01 37.31 -19.93
CA TYR A 560 52.14 36.09 -19.12
C TYR A 560 51.34 34.93 -19.74
N ASN A 561 52.01 33.82 -20.11
CA ASN A 561 51.42 32.59 -20.65
C ASN A 561 50.42 32.75 -21.83
N GLY A 562 50.48 33.89 -22.55
CA GLY A 562 49.58 34.21 -23.67
C GLY A 562 48.75 35.46 -23.41
N TYR A 563 48.31 35.67 -22.16
CA TYR A 563 47.55 36.84 -21.73
C TYR A 563 48.41 38.11 -21.71
N THR A 564 47.77 39.25 -21.96
CA THR A 564 48.41 40.57 -22.02
C THR A 564 47.53 41.67 -21.46
N ASP A 565 48.13 42.69 -20.82
CA ASP A 565 47.51 43.99 -20.56
C ASP A 565 48.51 45.10 -20.94
N THR A 566 48.03 46.34 -21.12
CA THR A 566 48.82 47.46 -21.64
C THR A 566 48.63 48.76 -20.85
N CYS A 567 49.71 49.51 -20.67
CA CYS A 567 49.67 50.86 -20.12
C CYS A 567 50.43 51.85 -21.03
N THR A 568 50.08 53.14 -20.91
CA THR A 568 50.61 54.21 -21.75
C THR A 568 51.60 55.07 -20.98
N VAL A 569 52.75 55.36 -21.55
CA VAL A 569 53.83 56.14 -20.93
C VAL A 569 54.07 57.42 -21.71
N ASN A 570 53.96 58.55 -21.02
CA ASN A 570 54.21 59.88 -21.52
C ASN A 570 55.46 60.44 -20.84
N VAL A 571 56.50 60.73 -21.62
CA VAL A 571 57.79 61.24 -21.14
C VAL A 571 57.97 62.68 -21.58
N SER A 572 57.93 63.58 -20.61
CA SER A 572 58.11 65.03 -20.81
C SER A 572 59.54 65.48 -20.57
N ALA A 573 59.97 66.52 -21.28
CA ALA A 573 61.20 67.24 -20.94
C ALA A 573 60.94 68.14 -19.71
N PRO A 574 61.84 68.18 -18.70
CA PRO A 574 61.60 68.90 -17.45
C PRO A 574 61.53 70.42 -17.69
N GLY A 575 60.31 70.97 -17.64
CA GLY A 575 60.03 72.39 -17.88
C GLY A 575 59.03 72.96 -16.88
N ASN A 576 59.43 74.03 -16.19
CA ASN A 576 58.53 74.79 -15.31
C ASN A 576 57.46 75.50 -16.15
N ASN A 577 56.18 75.36 -15.79
CA ASN A 577 55.11 76.18 -16.36
C ASN A 577 54.03 76.49 -15.31
N THR A 578 53.66 77.77 -15.20
CA THR A 578 52.65 78.27 -14.25
C THR A 578 51.38 78.67 -15.01
N GLY A 579 50.73 77.70 -15.65
CA GLY A 579 49.46 77.90 -16.34
C GLY A 579 48.28 77.96 -15.34
N ILE A 580 47.17 78.58 -15.76
CA ILE A 580 45.92 78.67 -14.98
C ILE A 580 44.93 77.63 -15.51
N LEU A 581 44.29 76.87 -14.60
CA LEU A 581 43.42 75.75 -14.95
C LEU A 581 42.16 76.18 -15.74
N LYS A 582 42.15 75.86 -17.03
CA LYS A 582 41.07 76.21 -17.97
C LYS A 582 39.95 75.17 -17.98
N GLY A 583 40.28 73.88 -17.90
CA GLY A 583 39.34 72.76 -17.95
C GLY A 583 40.02 71.43 -17.61
N ILE A 584 39.25 70.35 -17.61
CA ILE A 584 39.75 68.97 -17.68
C ILE A 584 39.09 68.28 -18.89
N GLU A 585 39.81 67.38 -19.55
CA GLU A 585 39.28 66.38 -20.47
C GLU A 585 39.21 65.04 -19.73
N VAL A 586 38.13 64.28 -19.92
CA VAL A 586 37.99 62.91 -19.43
C VAL A 586 37.92 61.93 -20.60
N THR A 587 38.42 60.71 -20.43
CA THR A 587 38.35 59.67 -21.45
C THR A 587 38.28 58.29 -20.79
N PRO A 588 37.32 57.42 -21.16
CA PRO A 588 36.19 57.69 -22.06
C PRO A 588 35.19 58.69 -21.45
N THR A 589 34.33 59.31 -22.27
CA THR A 589 33.17 60.10 -21.84
C THR A 589 31.93 59.25 -21.61
N GLN A 590 31.81 58.11 -22.29
CA GLN A 590 30.78 57.10 -22.05
C GLN A 590 31.31 55.69 -22.25
N LYS A 591 30.76 54.69 -21.53
CA LYS A 591 31.13 53.29 -21.72
C LYS A 591 30.07 52.28 -21.26
N THR A 592 29.67 51.36 -22.16
CA THR A 592 28.97 50.12 -21.81
C THR A 592 29.94 49.09 -21.22
N ILE A 593 29.53 48.40 -20.15
CA ILE A 593 30.27 47.31 -19.48
C ILE A 593 29.40 46.06 -19.44
N ASN A 594 29.86 44.98 -20.08
CA ASN A 594 29.20 43.69 -20.08
C ASN A 594 29.65 42.85 -18.87
N GLY A 595 28.73 42.11 -18.27
CA GLY A 595 28.90 41.30 -17.06
C GLY A 595 28.91 42.12 -15.76
N LEU A 596 28.22 41.62 -14.74
CA LEU A 596 28.27 42.15 -13.38
C LEU A 596 29.62 41.88 -12.70
N ASN A 597 30.04 42.80 -11.83
CA ASN A 597 31.32 42.83 -11.12
C ASN A 597 32.60 42.82 -11.99
N THR A 598 32.49 42.94 -13.31
CA THR A 598 33.62 43.01 -14.24
C THR A 598 34.36 44.37 -14.16
N THR A 599 35.48 44.49 -14.86
CA THR A 599 36.31 45.71 -14.90
C THR A 599 36.60 46.03 -16.35
N SER A 600 36.34 47.27 -16.76
CA SER A 600 36.42 47.71 -18.16
C SER A 600 37.59 48.68 -18.39
N LEU A 601 37.44 49.60 -19.34
CA LEU A 601 38.48 50.52 -19.78
C LEU A 601 38.98 51.45 -18.66
N PRO A 602 40.25 51.89 -18.74
CA PRO A 602 40.81 52.88 -17.83
C PRO A 602 40.23 54.27 -18.05
N VAL A 603 39.97 54.97 -16.94
CA VAL A 603 39.69 56.41 -16.96
C VAL A 603 41.01 57.17 -17.03
N SER A 604 41.05 58.18 -17.89
CA SER A 604 42.13 59.17 -17.99
C SER A 604 41.53 60.56 -17.77
N VAL A 605 42.19 61.39 -16.95
CA VAL A 605 41.79 62.79 -16.71
C VAL A 605 42.96 63.72 -17.01
N THR A 606 42.78 64.64 -17.96
CA THR A 606 43.82 65.55 -18.42
C THR A 606 43.45 67.00 -18.13
N ALA A 607 44.19 67.66 -17.24
CA ALA A 607 44.07 69.09 -16.99
C ALA A 607 44.58 69.90 -18.18
N ILE A 608 43.82 70.93 -18.56
CA ILE A 608 44.12 71.86 -19.65
C ILE A 608 44.34 73.26 -19.06
N TYR A 609 45.42 73.92 -19.47
CA TYR A 609 45.75 75.26 -18.99
C TYR A 609 45.46 76.33 -20.04
N ASP A 610 45.31 77.58 -19.58
CA ASP A 610 45.14 78.78 -20.40
C ASP A 610 46.24 78.97 -21.46
N ASN A 611 47.47 78.62 -21.13
CA ASN A 611 48.65 78.62 -22.02
C ASN A 611 48.67 77.48 -23.06
N GLY A 612 47.65 76.62 -23.10
CA GLY A 612 47.54 75.49 -24.04
C GLY A 612 48.31 74.22 -23.66
N SER A 613 49.01 74.20 -22.53
CA SER A 613 49.63 72.96 -22.01
C SER A 613 48.58 72.00 -21.45
N LYS A 614 48.93 70.71 -21.42
CA LYS A 614 48.12 69.61 -20.87
C LYS A 614 48.93 68.80 -19.85
N LYS A 615 48.25 68.20 -18.85
CA LYS A 615 48.86 67.42 -17.75
C LYS A 615 47.91 66.30 -17.33
N ASP A 616 48.41 65.07 -17.24
CA ASP A 616 47.68 63.96 -16.63
C ASP A 616 47.48 64.23 -15.13
N VAL A 617 46.24 64.18 -14.68
CA VAL A 617 45.80 64.41 -13.29
C VAL A 617 44.85 63.30 -12.81
N THR A 618 44.84 62.15 -13.49
CA THR A 618 43.97 60.99 -13.20
C THR A 618 44.05 60.57 -11.72
N ASN A 619 45.26 60.47 -11.18
CA ASN A 619 45.51 60.07 -9.79
C ASN A 619 45.37 61.20 -8.74
N THR A 620 45.05 62.42 -9.16
CA THR A 620 44.83 63.58 -8.27
C THR A 620 43.45 64.21 -8.44
N SER A 621 42.61 63.62 -9.28
CA SER A 621 41.18 63.91 -9.41
C SER A 621 40.38 63.03 -8.44
N LYS A 622 39.18 63.47 -8.06
CA LYS A 622 38.23 62.67 -7.25
C LYS A 622 37.11 62.15 -8.12
N TYR A 623 36.62 60.95 -7.80
CA TYR A 623 35.57 60.25 -8.51
C TYR A 623 34.37 60.04 -7.57
N ASN A 624 33.16 60.29 -8.04
CA ASN A 624 31.92 60.06 -7.28
C ASN A 624 30.90 59.36 -8.19
N SER A 625 30.42 58.17 -7.80
CA SER A 625 29.37 57.47 -8.55
C SER A 625 28.00 57.82 -8.00
N LEU A 626 27.06 58.19 -8.87
CA LEU A 626 25.68 58.47 -8.49
C LEU A 626 24.91 57.20 -8.09
N ASN A 627 25.29 56.04 -8.63
CA ASN A 627 24.80 54.74 -8.19
C ASN A 627 25.94 53.69 -8.13
N PRO A 628 26.62 53.57 -6.96
CA PRO A 628 27.67 52.58 -6.74
C PRO A 628 27.24 51.12 -6.86
N SER A 629 25.94 50.81 -6.92
CA SER A 629 25.43 49.46 -7.18
C SER A 629 25.48 49.09 -8.67
N ILE A 630 25.56 50.08 -9.57
CA ILE A 630 25.65 49.89 -11.03
C ILE A 630 27.11 50.01 -11.49
N ALA A 631 27.81 51.11 -11.18
CA ALA A 631 29.21 51.27 -11.56
C ALA A 631 30.02 52.14 -10.58
N THR A 632 31.34 51.94 -10.59
CA THR A 632 32.32 52.68 -9.77
C THR A 632 33.65 52.84 -10.53
N VAL A 633 34.51 53.77 -10.08
CA VAL A 633 35.94 53.76 -10.43
C VAL A 633 36.69 53.09 -9.30
N ASN A 634 37.58 52.14 -9.62
CA ASN A 634 38.50 51.56 -8.65
C ASN A 634 39.66 52.53 -8.42
N GLU A 635 39.69 53.21 -7.27
CA GLU A 635 40.71 54.25 -6.94
C GLU A 635 42.16 53.73 -6.89
N ILE A 636 42.40 52.41 -6.93
CA ILE A 636 43.74 51.80 -6.99
C ILE A 636 44.30 51.81 -8.41
N ASN A 637 43.48 51.50 -9.42
CA ASN A 637 43.92 51.31 -10.81
C ASN A 637 43.22 52.23 -11.83
N TYR A 638 42.30 53.08 -11.38
CA TYR A 638 41.51 54.02 -12.17
C TYR A 638 40.75 53.38 -13.36
N LYS A 639 40.51 52.05 -13.34
CA LYS A 639 39.61 51.37 -14.28
C LYS A 639 38.16 51.51 -13.82
N LEU A 640 37.23 51.65 -14.77
CA LEU A 640 35.79 51.54 -14.51
C LEU A 640 35.44 50.10 -14.10
N LYS A 641 34.53 49.93 -13.14
CA LYS A 641 34.10 48.62 -12.62
C LYS A 641 32.56 48.57 -12.52
N SER A 642 31.94 47.53 -13.07
CA SER A 642 30.51 47.27 -12.84
C SER A 642 30.25 46.78 -11.40
N GLY A 643 29.02 47.01 -10.94
CA GLY A 643 28.54 46.68 -9.62
C GLY A 643 27.83 45.33 -9.59
N VAL A 644 26.69 45.29 -8.89
CA VAL A 644 25.85 44.10 -8.68
C VAL A 644 24.44 44.27 -9.26
N LYS A 645 24.25 45.28 -10.11
CA LYS A 645 23.03 45.57 -10.86
C LYS A 645 23.38 46.13 -12.24
N GLU A 646 22.52 45.82 -13.19
CA GLU A 646 22.49 46.40 -14.53
C GLU A 646 21.90 47.82 -14.54
N GLY A 647 21.85 48.42 -15.72
CA GLY A 647 21.30 49.74 -15.97
C GLY A 647 22.36 50.84 -16.03
N ASN A 648 21.90 52.09 -15.90
CA ASN A 648 22.65 53.27 -16.26
C ASN A 648 23.04 54.13 -15.04
N THR A 649 24.25 54.70 -15.04
CA THR A 649 24.69 55.66 -14.02
C THR A 649 25.72 56.65 -14.57
N TYR A 650 26.00 57.70 -13.81
CA TYR A 650 27.11 58.62 -14.06
C TYR A 650 28.18 58.53 -12.96
N ILE A 651 29.42 58.79 -13.34
CA ILE A 651 30.55 59.01 -12.43
C ILE A 651 31.05 60.45 -12.63
N GLU A 652 30.87 61.29 -11.61
CA GLU A 652 31.36 62.66 -11.58
C GLU A 652 32.86 62.69 -11.27
N ILE A 653 33.61 63.51 -12.00
CA ILE A 653 35.05 63.66 -11.89
C ILE A 653 35.39 65.10 -11.56
N THR A 654 36.19 65.32 -10.51
CA THR A 654 36.55 66.69 -10.07
C THR A 654 38.06 66.86 -9.89
N TYR A 655 38.59 67.97 -10.40
CA TYR A 655 39.98 68.37 -10.21
C TYR A 655 40.09 69.81 -9.71
N THR A 656 40.96 70.06 -8.73
CA THR A 656 41.18 71.40 -8.15
C THR A 656 42.67 71.75 -8.17
N GLU A 657 43.03 72.85 -8.83
CA GLU A 657 44.38 73.40 -8.82
C GLU A 657 44.35 74.93 -8.81
N GLY A 658 45.28 75.56 -8.08
CA GLY A 658 45.35 77.03 -7.96
C GLY A 658 44.13 77.69 -7.28
N GLY A 659 43.22 76.91 -6.68
CA GLY A 659 41.94 77.38 -6.14
C GLY A 659 40.78 77.39 -7.15
N ILE A 660 41.00 76.90 -8.37
CA ILE A 660 39.96 76.67 -9.39
C ILE A 660 39.60 75.19 -9.38
N THR A 661 38.31 74.86 -9.32
CA THR A 661 37.82 73.48 -9.51
C THR A 661 37.17 73.33 -10.89
N ARG A 662 37.38 72.18 -11.52
CA ARG A 662 36.72 71.75 -12.75
C ARG A 662 36.03 70.41 -12.52
N TYR A 663 34.96 70.19 -13.29
CA TYR A 663 34.02 69.10 -13.17
C TYR A 663 33.76 68.56 -14.59
N GLU A 664 33.74 67.25 -14.74
CA GLU A 664 33.27 66.51 -15.92
C GLU A 664 32.60 65.21 -15.43
N SER A 665 31.97 64.43 -16.31
CA SER A 665 31.38 63.14 -15.94
C SER A 665 31.63 62.06 -16.99
N ILE A 666 31.43 60.80 -16.58
CA ILE A 666 31.42 59.63 -17.46
C ILE A 666 30.05 58.94 -17.34
N TYR A 667 29.39 58.68 -18.46
CA TYR A 667 28.18 57.86 -18.54
C TYR A 667 28.54 56.36 -18.59
N VAL A 668 27.80 55.51 -17.87
CA VAL A 668 28.08 54.07 -17.81
C VAL A 668 26.78 53.26 -17.88
N LYS A 669 26.63 52.42 -18.92
CA LYS A 669 25.61 51.37 -19.06
C LYS A 669 26.21 50.03 -18.61
N VAL A 670 25.45 49.21 -17.88
CA VAL A 670 25.84 47.86 -17.47
C VAL A 670 24.75 46.87 -17.87
N ILE A 671 25.17 45.77 -18.49
CA ILE A 671 24.33 44.64 -18.96
C ILE A 671 25.02 43.32 -18.58
N ASP A 672 24.28 42.29 -18.15
CA ASP A 672 24.85 40.99 -17.75
C ASP A 672 24.81 39.94 -18.87
N ASP A 673 23.81 40.01 -19.76
CA ASP A 673 23.74 39.20 -20.98
C ASP A 673 24.64 39.72 -22.12
N LEU A 674 24.89 38.84 -23.11
CA LEU A 674 25.92 39.04 -24.15
C LEU A 674 25.38 39.24 -25.57
N ASP A 675 24.07 39.11 -25.78
CA ASP A 675 23.46 39.16 -27.12
C ASP A 675 23.07 40.58 -27.57
N ASP A 676 23.04 41.56 -26.64
CA ASP A 676 22.79 42.98 -26.93
C ASP A 676 24.08 43.78 -27.25
N ILE A 677 24.26 44.16 -28.50
CA ILE A 677 25.21 45.20 -28.94
C ILE A 677 24.60 46.03 -30.09
N ASP A 678 24.33 47.31 -29.86
CA ASP A 678 24.83 48.38 -30.76
C ASP A 678 24.92 49.76 -30.07
N GLU A 679 25.40 50.79 -30.80
CA GLU A 679 25.97 52.03 -30.26
C GLU A 679 25.12 53.32 -30.41
N GLU A 680 25.19 54.17 -29.38
CA GLU A 680 25.02 55.64 -29.34
C GLU A 680 23.77 56.33 -29.96
N GLU A 681 22.95 56.94 -29.09
CA GLU A 681 21.73 57.71 -29.39
C GLU A 681 21.96 59.25 -29.37
N THR A 682 20.99 60.01 -29.88
CA THR A 682 20.66 61.46 -29.71
C THR A 682 20.90 62.42 -30.90
N PRO A 683 20.01 63.42 -31.14
CA PRO A 683 18.63 63.59 -30.66
C PRO A 683 17.57 64.05 -31.70
N GLU A 684 16.29 63.90 -31.31
CA GLU A 684 15.08 64.55 -31.89
C GLU A 684 14.76 64.23 -33.36
N GLY A 685 14.28 63.00 -33.59
CA GLY A 685 13.51 62.56 -34.77
C GLY A 685 12.06 62.21 -34.42
N ILE A 686 11.26 61.89 -35.44
CA ILE A 686 9.92 61.30 -35.30
C ILE A 686 10.09 59.84 -34.80
N VAL A 687 9.15 59.33 -34.02
CA VAL A 687 9.10 57.89 -33.70
C VAL A 687 8.59 57.17 -34.95
N GLU A 688 9.46 56.41 -35.61
CA GLU A 688 9.17 55.73 -36.88
C GLU A 688 9.10 54.21 -36.67
N LEU A 689 8.25 53.53 -37.45
CA LEU A 689 8.10 52.07 -37.43
C LEU A 689 9.38 51.39 -37.94
N GLU A 690 10.04 50.57 -37.11
CA GLU A 690 11.29 49.90 -37.47
C GLU A 690 11.08 48.50 -38.04
N LYS A 691 10.26 47.68 -37.40
CA LYS A 691 9.94 46.31 -37.83
C LYS A 691 8.55 45.89 -37.36
N ILE A 692 8.02 44.83 -37.97
CA ILE A 692 6.99 43.98 -37.39
C ILE A 692 7.56 42.58 -37.21
N GLU A 693 7.00 41.80 -36.30
CA GLU A 693 7.36 40.39 -36.06
C GLU A 693 6.08 39.55 -35.93
N ILE A 694 5.95 38.48 -36.72
CA ILE A 694 4.92 37.45 -36.54
C ILE A 694 5.27 36.60 -35.32
N ILE A 695 4.27 36.26 -34.52
CA ILE A 695 4.40 35.43 -33.32
C ILE A 695 3.31 34.34 -33.39
N PRO A 696 3.66 33.03 -33.46
CA PRO A 696 5.01 32.46 -33.52
C PRO A 696 5.73 32.73 -34.87
N GLY A 697 7.05 32.96 -34.84
CA GLY A 697 7.78 33.60 -35.96
C GLY A 697 8.92 32.81 -36.60
N GLU A 698 8.93 31.47 -36.57
CA GLU A 698 9.98 30.67 -37.24
C GLU A 698 9.46 29.61 -38.20
N LYS A 699 8.48 28.78 -37.80
CA LYS A 699 7.82 27.79 -38.66
C LYS A 699 6.56 27.24 -38.00
N GLN A 700 5.54 26.92 -38.80
CA GLN A 700 4.37 26.14 -38.40
C GLN A 700 4.27 24.83 -39.20
N THR A 701 3.59 23.82 -38.65
CA THR A 701 3.17 22.63 -39.40
C THR A 701 1.77 22.24 -38.95
N ILE A 702 0.92 21.88 -39.92
CA ILE A 702 -0.44 21.34 -39.75
C ILE A 702 -0.43 19.96 -40.41
N GLU A 703 -1.10 19.00 -39.80
CA GLU A 703 -1.24 17.62 -40.32
C GLU A 703 -2.74 17.42 -40.60
N GLY A 704 -3.09 16.93 -41.80
CA GLY A 704 -4.48 16.95 -42.31
C GLY A 704 -4.80 18.13 -43.25
N PHE A 705 -6.06 18.17 -43.73
CA PHE A 705 -6.61 19.14 -44.69
C PHE A 705 -7.90 19.76 -44.16
N GLU A 706 -8.18 21.02 -44.50
CA GLU A 706 -9.20 21.87 -43.84
C GLU A 706 -9.00 22.04 -42.31
N GLU A 707 -7.86 21.62 -41.75
CA GLU A 707 -7.51 21.70 -40.33
C GLU A 707 -6.87 23.03 -39.94
N TYR A 708 -7.00 23.41 -38.66
CA TYR A 708 -6.48 24.67 -38.10
C TYR A 708 -5.19 24.45 -37.30
N GLY A 709 -4.33 25.48 -37.22
CA GLY A 709 -3.16 25.51 -36.35
C GLY A 709 -3.09 26.75 -35.46
N ASP A 710 -1.88 27.28 -35.25
CA ASP A 710 -1.62 28.43 -34.36
C ASP A 710 -2.31 29.73 -34.83
N THR A 711 -2.68 30.56 -33.85
CA THR A 711 -3.15 31.94 -34.05
C THR A 711 -1.96 32.90 -34.12
N LEU A 712 -1.86 33.68 -35.21
CA LEU A 712 -0.79 34.63 -35.42
C LEU A 712 -1.10 35.96 -34.70
N LYS A 713 -0.15 36.45 -33.92
CA LYS A 713 -0.10 37.86 -33.48
C LYS A 713 1.02 38.58 -34.22
N VAL A 714 0.86 39.88 -34.49
CA VAL A 714 1.91 40.71 -35.09
C VAL A 714 2.29 41.85 -34.15
N ARG A 715 3.58 41.93 -33.81
CA ARG A 715 4.14 42.96 -32.93
C ARG A 715 4.94 43.98 -33.72
N ALA A 716 4.49 45.23 -33.73
CA ALA A 716 5.28 46.36 -34.20
C ALA A 716 6.41 46.69 -33.18
N THR A 717 7.53 47.19 -33.70
CA THR A 717 8.61 47.81 -32.91
C THR A 717 8.94 49.17 -33.52
N TYR A 718 9.05 50.18 -32.66
CA TYR A 718 9.28 51.56 -33.03
C TYR A 718 10.68 52.04 -32.66
N SER A 719 11.13 53.14 -33.27
CA SER A 719 12.48 53.70 -33.13
C SER A 719 12.79 54.36 -31.76
N ASP A 720 11.99 54.07 -30.73
CA ASP A 720 12.19 54.46 -29.34
C ASP A 720 12.16 53.26 -28.37
N ASP A 721 12.42 52.06 -28.91
CA ASP A 721 12.31 50.74 -28.26
C ASP A 721 10.90 50.36 -27.75
N THR A 722 9.84 51.13 -28.11
CA THR A 722 8.46 50.72 -27.78
C THR A 722 7.94 49.64 -28.74
N THR A 723 7.01 48.83 -28.24
CA THR A 723 6.37 47.75 -29.02
C THR A 723 4.86 47.72 -28.74
N GLU A 724 4.08 47.39 -29.76
CA GLU A 724 2.63 47.29 -29.71
C GLU A 724 2.16 46.10 -30.57
N TYR A 725 1.05 45.46 -30.21
CA TYR A 725 0.44 44.45 -31.07
C TYR A 725 -0.51 45.14 -32.05
N VAL A 726 -0.25 44.97 -33.34
CA VAL A 726 -0.93 45.66 -34.44
C VAL A 726 -1.72 44.71 -35.34
N THR A 727 -1.97 43.48 -34.88
CA THR A 727 -2.59 42.39 -35.65
C THR A 727 -3.91 42.79 -36.33
N GLU A 728 -4.71 43.65 -35.69
CA GLU A 728 -6.00 44.13 -36.22
C GLU A 728 -5.88 45.09 -37.43
N ASP A 729 -4.72 45.74 -37.59
CA ASP A 729 -4.40 46.64 -38.71
C ASP A 729 -3.45 45.99 -39.75
N VAL A 730 -3.27 44.66 -39.69
CA VAL A 730 -2.37 43.90 -40.58
C VAL A 730 -3.14 43.20 -41.71
N GLU A 731 -2.61 43.32 -42.93
CA GLU A 731 -3.05 42.54 -44.10
C GLU A 731 -2.16 41.30 -44.25
N PHE A 732 -2.74 40.11 -44.08
CA PHE A 732 -2.09 38.82 -44.32
C PHE A 732 -2.34 38.35 -45.76
N GLU A 733 -1.29 37.94 -46.47
CA GLU A 733 -1.31 37.46 -47.86
C GLU A 733 -0.56 36.12 -47.94
N SER A 734 -1.23 35.06 -48.41
CA SER A 734 -0.61 33.73 -48.63
C SER A 734 -0.10 33.62 -50.07
N GLU A 735 1.06 32.98 -50.29
CA GLU A 735 1.51 32.65 -51.65
C GLU A 735 0.62 31.58 -52.33
N ASP A 736 -0.08 30.74 -51.56
CA ASP A 736 -0.92 29.65 -52.06
C ASP A 736 -2.05 29.29 -51.07
N GLU A 737 -3.25 29.89 -51.26
CA GLU A 737 -4.44 29.66 -50.42
C GLU A 737 -4.96 28.22 -50.49
N ASP A 738 -4.68 27.49 -51.58
CA ASP A 738 -5.06 26.07 -51.73
C ASP A 738 -4.22 25.16 -50.80
N VAL A 739 -3.07 25.65 -50.27
CA VAL A 739 -2.23 24.97 -49.26
C VAL A 739 -2.51 25.48 -47.85
N ALA A 740 -2.46 26.79 -47.60
CA ALA A 740 -2.88 27.38 -46.32
C ALA A 740 -3.16 28.90 -46.41
N TYR A 741 -4.01 29.41 -45.52
CA TYR A 741 -4.35 30.84 -45.43
C TYR A 741 -4.61 31.27 -43.98
N VAL A 742 -4.87 32.56 -43.75
CA VAL A 742 -5.18 33.13 -42.42
C VAL A 742 -6.66 33.51 -42.32
N THR A 743 -7.32 33.10 -41.24
CA THR A 743 -8.74 33.41 -40.96
C THR A 743 -8.95 34.85 -40.48
N THR A 744 -10.20 35.27 -40.38
CA THR A 744 -10.61 36.52 -39.74
C THR A 744 -10.26 36.60 -38.24
N SER A 745 -10.07 35.46 -37.57
CA SER A 745 -9.53 35.37 -36.21
C SER A 745 -7.99 35.36 -36.12
N TYR A 746 -7.31 35.61 -37.24
CA TYR A 746 -5.84 35.57 -37.40
C TYR A 746 -5.21 34.18 -37.25
N LYS A 747 -5.98 33.11 -37.39
CA LYS A 747 -5.52 31.72 -37.28
C LYS A 747 -5.12 31.15 -38.62
N VAL A 748 -4.04 30.36 -38.65
CA VAL A 748 -3.66 29.66 -39.87
C VAL A 748 -4.56 28.44 -40.06
N LYS A 749 -5.16 28.32 -41.24
CA LYS A 749 -5.95 27.16 -41.69
C LYS A 749 -5.33 26.53 -42.92
N SER A 750 -5.29 25.20 -42.97
CA SER A 750 -4.86 24.42 -44.14
C SER A 750 -5.95 24.33 -45.22
N GLY A 751 -5.52 24.21 -46.48
CA GLY A 751 -6.39 24.07 -47.66
C GLY A 751 -6.63 22.61 -48.07
N GLU A 752 -6.77 22.38 -49.38
CA GLU A 752 -7.00 21.06 -49.99
C GLU A 752 -5.70 20.35 -50.46
N ASP A 753 -4.56 21.05 -50.62
CA ASP A 753 -3.30 20.52 -51.20
C ASP A 753 -2.14 20.41 -50.18
N GLU A 754 -1.31 19.36 -50.28
CA GLU A 754 -0.11 19.18 -49.45
C GLU A 754 1.05 20.10 -49.87
N GLY A 755 1.83 20.64 -48.92
CA GLY A 755 2.94 21.52 -49.31
C GLY A 755 3.63 22.31 -48.20
N THR A 756 4.26 23.41 -48.60
CA THR A 756 4.77 24.45 -47.69
C THR A 756 4.63 25.78 -48.39
N VAL A 757 4.00 26.74 -47.72
CA VAL A 757 3.63 28.06 -48.24
C VAL A 757 4.14 29.16 -47.32
N GLU A 758 4.59 30.28 -47.89
CA GLU A 758 4.98 31.48 -47.15
C GLU A 758 3.74 32.37 -46.98
N ILE A 759 3.42 32.73 -45.74
CA ILE A 759 2.37 33.70 -45.40
C ILE A 759 3.03 35.00 -44.97
N THR A 760 2.71 36.09 -45.68
CA THR A 760 3.27 37.43 -45.43
C THR A 760 2.29 38.29 -44.62
N ALA A 761 2.70 38.74 -43.45
CA ALA A 761 2.05 39.84 -42.73
C ALA A 761 2.51 41.19 -43.30
N THR A 762 1.60 42.15 -43.45
CA THR A 762 1.87 43.51 -43.95
C THR A 762 1.26 44.56 -43.04
N TYR A 763 2.06 45.52 -42.59
CA TYR A 763 1.61 46.67 -41.80
C TYR A 763 2.08 47.98 -42.46
N GLU A 764 1.25 49.03 -42.50
CA GLU A 764 1.64 50.35 -42.98
C GLU A 764 1.17 51.46 -42.03
N GLU A 765 2.12 52.14 -41.40
CA GLU A 765 1.86 53.29 -40.52
C GLU A 765 2.61 54.53 -41.02
N ASP A 766 1.94 55.68 -41.06
CA ASP A 766 2.44 56.98 -41.58
C ASP A 766 3.14 56.93 -42.96
N GLY A 767 2.83 55.90 -43.77
CA GLY A 767 3.42 55.67 -45.10
C GLY A 767 4.73 54.86 -45.08
N ILE A 768 5.05 54.22 -43.96
CA ILE A 768 6.15 53.26 -43.80
C ILE A 768 5.54 51.85 -43.77
N THR A 769 5.62 51.13 -44.89
CA THR A 769 5.22 49.71 -44.95
C THR A 769 6.32 48.82 -44.36
N LYS A 770 5.94 47.84 -43.53
CA LYS A 770 6.78 46.70 -43.11
C LYS A 770 6.08 45.38 -43.48
N LYS A 771 6.89 44.35 -43.69
CA LYS A 771 6.44 42.98 -43.91
C LYS A 771 7.29 42.03 -43.07
N ASP A 772 6.69 40.93 -42.64
CA ASP A 772 7.36 39.76 -42.05
C ASP A 772 6.64 38.49 -42.52
N THR A 773 7.26 37.32 -42.39
CA THR A 773 6.88 36.09 -43.13
C THR A 773 6.97 34.83 -42.28
N ILE A 774 5.94 33.98 -42.34
CA ILE A 774 5.92 32.67 -41.66
C ILE A 774 5.79 31.51 -42.67
N ASP A 775 6.61 30.49 -42.44
CA ASP A 775 6.72 29.27 -43.24
C ASP A 775 5.68 28.23 -42.72
N VAL A 776 4.55 28.03 -43.40
CA VAL A 776 3.49 27.07 -43.00
C VAL A 776 3.61 25.79 -43.82
N LYS A 777 3.71 24.62 -43.19
CA LYS A 777 3.75 23.32 -43.86
C LYS A 777 2.48 22.51 -43.60
N VAL A 778 1.92 21.90 -44.64
CA VAL A 778 0.77 20.98 -44.58
C VAL A 778 1.20 19.60 -45.08
N VAL A 779 0.68 18.52 -44.48
CA VAL A 779 0.96 17.12 -44.87
C VAL A 779 -0.28 16.24 -44.84
N GLU A 780 -0.30 15.23 -45.72
CA GLU A 780 -1.21 14.08 -45.57
C GLU A 780 -0.96 13.37 -44.22
N ASP A 781 -2.05 12.88 -43.62
CA ASP A 781 -2.06 12.15 -42.36
C ASP A 781 -1.64 10.67 -42.56
N ASP A 782 -0.60 10.25 -41.84
CA ASP A 782 0.13 8.98 -42.04
C ASP A 782 -0.35 7.92 -41.01
N GLU A 783 -1.63 7.50 -41.09
CA GLU A 783 -2.27 6.44 -40.25
C GLU A 783 -1.50 5.08 -40.34
N ASP A 784 -0.44 4.85 -39.54
CA ASP A 784 0.17 3.50 -39.37
C ASP A 784 1.06 3.29 -38.10
N ASP A 785 0.68 3.80 -36.91
CA ASP A 785 1.21 3.29 -35.61
C ASP A 785 0.19 3.46 -34.43
N ASP A 786 0.17 2.53 -33.47
CA ASP A 786 -0.81 2.47 -32.35
C ASP A 786 -0.61 3.60 -31.29
N ASP A 787 -1.42 4.67 -31.30
CA ASP A 787 -2.00 5.32 -30.10
C ASP A 787 -3.02 6.42 -30.49
N ASP A 788 -4.33 6.09 -30.50
CA ASP A 788 -5.43 7.06 -30.65
C ASP A 788 -5.44 8.08 -29.48
N ILE A 789 -4.67 9.17 -29.61
CA ILE A 789 -4.86 10.41 -28.83
C ILE A 789 -5.51 11.45 -29.74
N ASP A 790 -6.76 11.15 -30.11
CA ASP A 790 -7.86 12.10 -30.33
C ASP A 790 -7.45 13.58 -30.23
N ASP A 791 -6.92 14.14 -31.34
CA ASP A 791 -6.46 15.54 -31.43
C ASP A 791 -7.62 16.54 -31.30
N ASP A 792 -8.86 16.03 -31.33
CA ASP A 792 -10.00 16.65 -30.66
C ASP A 792 -9.82 16.62 -29.12
N MET A 793 -8.82 17.40 -28.67
CA MET A 793 -8.51 17.64 -27.27
C MET A 793 -9.65 18.31 -26.50
N ASN A 794 -10.66 18.85 -27.20
CA ASN A 794 -11.68 19.74 -26.65
C ASN A 794 -13.14 19.25 -26.81
N SER A 795 -13.40 18.17 -27.56
CA SER A 795 -14.63 17.39 -27.83
C SER A 795 -15.74 17.30 -26.76
N ASN A 796 -15.42 17.63 -25.52
CA ASN A 796 -16.28 17.50 -24.34
C ASN A 796 -16.49 18.84 -23.60
N VAL A 797 -15.94 19.95 -24.10
CA VAL A 797 -16.05 21.32 -23.57
C VAL A 797 -16.97 22.10 -24.50
N SER A 798 -18.19 22.43 -24.04
CA SER A 798 -19.22 23.05 -24.91
C SER A 798 -19.59 24.46 -24.47
N GLY A 799 -19.70 25.40 -25.41
CA GLY A 799 -19.91 26.82 -25.16
C GLY A 799 -18.62 27.64 -25.12
N LEU A 800 -18.79 28.96 -25.04
CA LEU A 800 -17.71 29.91 -24.80
C LEU A 800 -17.11 29.71 -23.39
N ARG A 801 -15.78 29.69 -23.27
CA ARG A 801 -15.06 29.32 -22.04
C ARG A 801 -13.77 30.12 -21.85
N VAL A 802 -13.32 30.22 -20.58
CA VAL A 802 -12.08 30.92 -20.21
C VAL A 802 -11.28 30.13 -19.17
N GLU A 803 -9.95 30.10 -19.29
CA GLU A 803 -9.07 29.49 -18.30
C GLU A 803 -7.95 30.42 -17.83
N LEU A 804 -8.02 30.84 -16.57
CA LEU A 804 -6.94 31.55 -15.90
C LEU A 804 -5.93 30.55 -15.33
N LYS A 805 -4.64 30.68 -15.66
CA LYS A 805 -3.58 29.85 -15.06
C LYS A 805 -2.29 30.62 -14.84
N ASN A 806 -1.50 30.18 -13.87
CA ASN A 806 -0.22 30.78 -13.53
C ASN A 806 0.91 30.04 -14.28
N LYS A 807 1.74 30.78 -15.02
CA LYS A 807 2.88 30.25 -15.81
C LYS A 807 3.94 29.58 -14.93
N GLN A 808 4.06 30.02 -13.68
CA GLN A 808 5.02 29.50 -12.71
C GLN A 808 4.38 28.42 -11.81
N ASN A 809 5.04 27.26 -11.67
CA ASN A 809 4.56 26.12 -10.85
C ASN A 809 4.66 26.37 -9.32
N ARG A 810 4.16 27.51 -8.83
CA ARG A 810 4.18 27.96 -7.43
C ARG A 810 2.84 28.57 -7.03
N ILE A 811 2.48 28.39 -5.77
CA ILE A 811 1.27 28.95 -5.12
C ILE A 811 1.61 29.99 -4.04
N LYS A 812 2.89 30.40 -3.99
CA LYS A 812 3.47 31.33 -3.01
C LYS A 812 4.43 32.29 -3.69
N TYR A 813 4.31 33.57 -3.39
CA TYR A 813 5.13 34.63 -3.99
C TYR A 813 5.62 35.65 -2.96
N LEU A 814 6.87 36.09 -3.10
CA LEU A 814 7.43 37.17 -2.30
C LEU A 814 6.89 38.52 -2.82
N GLU A 815 6.68 39.50 -1.94
CA GLU A 815 6.44 40.89 -2.36
C GLU A 815 7.51 41.38 -3.35
N GLY A 816 7.11 42.11 -4.40
CA GLY A 816 7.98 42.54 -5.49
C GLY A 816 8.32 41.44 -6.51
N THR A 817 7.69 40.26 -6.44
CA THR A 817 7.79 39.24 -7.50
C THR A 817 6.83 39.62 -8.64
N LYS A 818 7.37 39.77 -9.86
CA LYS A 818 6.63 39.71 -11.12
C LYS A 818 6.12 38.28 -11.35
N VAL A 819 4.87 38.12 -11.73
CA VAL A 819 4.22 36.83 -11.98
C VAL A 819 3.40 36.89 -13.25
N THR A 820 3.46 35.82 -14.03
CA THR A 820 2.81 35.74 -15.32
C THR A 820 1.57 34.87 -15.24
N TYR A 821 0.46 35.42 -15.73
CA TYR A 821 -0.82 34.74 -15.84
C TYR A 821 -1.18 34.56 -17.31
N TYR A 822 -1.56 33.35 -17.69
CA TYR A 822 -2.23 33.11 -18.96
C TYR A 822 -3.73 33.23 -18.75
N VAL A 823 -4.39 33.99 -19.64
CA VAL A 823 -5.84 34.01 -19.80
C VAL A 823 -6.13 33.34 -21.14
N ASP A 824 -6.42 32.04 -21.10
CA ASP A 824 -6.81 31.27 -22.28
C ASP A 824 -8.34 31.38 -22.49
N TYR A 825 -8.81 31.25 -23.72
CA TYR A 825 -10.24 31.16 -24.04
C TYR A 825 -10.50 30.20 -25.21
N TYR A 826 -11.72 29.70 -25.34
CA TYR A 826 -12.13 28.80 -26.42
C TYR A 826 -13.65 28.91 -26.68
N ASN A 827 -14.05 28.81 -27.96
CA ASN A 827 -15.44 28.69 -28.40
C ASN A 827 -15.77 27.23 -28.75
N GLY A 828 -16.31 26.47 -27.78
CA GLY A 828 -16.80 25.11 -28.03
C GLY A 828 -18.23 25.05 -28.55
N THR A 829 -18.56 25.83 -29.59
CA THR A 829 -19.87 25.78 -30.26
C THR A 829 -19.72 25.61 -31.77
N ASP A 830 -20.79 25.11 -32.40
CA ASP A 830 -20.91 24.92 -33.84
C ASP A 830 -21.32 26.20 -34.61
N GLU A 831 -21.20 27.38 -33.98
CA GLU A 831 -21.44 28.70 -34.57
C GLU A 831 -20.33 29.70 -34.14
N ASP A 832 -20.06 30.71 -34.96
CA ASP A 832 -19.09 31.76 -34.66
C ASP A 832 -19.73 32.81 -33.74
N ILE A 833 -19.04 33.25 -32.67
CA ILE A 833 -19.60 34.14 -31.64
C ILE A 833 -19.05 35.57 -31.81
N GLU A 834 -19.94 36.55 -32.03
CA GLU A 834 -19.62 37.99 -32.16
C GLU A 834 -19.58 38.72 -30.79
N ASP A 835 -19.02 39.95 -30.77
CA ASP A 835 -18.97 40.88 -29.62
C ASP A 835 -18.38 40.30 -28.30
N VAL A 836 -17.50 39.29 -28.42
CA VAL A 836 -16.83 38.60 -27.30
C VAL A 836 -15.88 39.53 -26.55
N LYS A 837 -15.94 39.51 -25.21
CA LYS A 837 -15.07 40.32 -24.34
C LYS A 837 -14.50 39.50 -23.20
N ILE A 838 -13.23 39.71 -22.86
CA ILE A 838 -12.55 39.05 -21.74
C ILE A 838 -12.12 40.08 -20.71
N THR A 839 -12.19 39.72 -19.44
CA THR A 839 -11.76 40.58 -18.34
C THR A 839 -10.97 39.83 -17.30
N LEU A 840 -9.88 40.41 -16.82
CA LEU A 840 -9.09 39.89 -15.70
C LEU A 840 -9.15 40.86 -14.52
N THR A 841 -9.79 40.46 -13.43
CA THR A 841 -9.93 41.24 -12.20
C THR A 841 -8.94 40.78 -11.13
N PHE A 842 -8.32 41.73 -10.43
CA PHE A 842 -7.29 41.48 -9.42
C PHE A 842 -7.29 42.52 -8.27
N PRO A 843 -6.72 42.22 -7.08
CA PRO A 843 -6.72 43.13 -5.95
C PRO A 843 -5.83 44.37 -6.16
N LYS A 844 -6.17 45.48 -5.49
CA LYS A 844 -5.43 46.77 -5.52
C LYS A 844 -3.96 46.73 -5.07
N LYS A 845 -3.51 45.58 -4.56
CA LYS A 845 -2.11 45.29 -4.19
C LYS A 845 -1.27 44.80 -5.37
N MET A 846 -1.85 44.73 -6.57
CA MET A 846 -1.18 44.27 -7.77
C MET A 846 -1.01 45.43 -8.75
N THR A 847 0.17 45.54 -9.35
CA THR A 847 0.47 46.48 -10.43
C THR A 847 0.51 45.70 -11.73
N VAL A 848 -0.20 46.20 -12.75
CA VAL A 848 -0.03 45.71 -14.13
C VAL A 848 1.33 46.17 -14.63
N ILE A 849 2.18 45.23 -15.05
CA ILE A 849 3.44 45.53 -15.74
C ILE A 849 3.21 45.39 -17.24
N ASP A 850 2.65 44.26 -17.65
CA ASP A 850 2.15 44.03 -19.01
C ASP A 850 0.66 43.61 -18.96
N ALA A 851 -0.08 43.98 -19.99
CA ALA A 851 -1.50 43.71 -20.17
C ALA A 851 -1.81 42.90 -21.46
N ASP A 852 -0.81 42.61 -22.32
CA ASP A 852 -0.96 41.95 -23.62
C ASP A 852 -2.11 42.56 -24.45
N GLY A 853 -1.93 43.81 -24.87
CA GLY A 853 -2.94 44.65 -25.55
C GLY A 853 -4.08 45.18 -24.67
N GLY A 854 -4.37 44.53 -23.54
CA GLY A 854 -5.58 44.79 -22.76
C GLY A 854 -5.70 46.19 -22.14
N THR A 855 -6.89 46.79 -22.23
CA THR A 855 -7.22 48.08 -21.62
C THR A 855 -7.12 47.99 -20.09
N LYS A 856 -6.10 48.65 -19.53
CA LYS A 856 -5.70 48.53 -18.12
C LYS A 856 -6.35 49.57 -17.19
N SER A 857 -6.77 49.12 -16.02
CA SER A 857 -7.25 49.94 -14.91
C SER A 857 -6.61 49.50 -13.57
N THR A 858 -6.97 50.15 -12.45
CA THR A 858 -6.37 49.88 -11.14
C THR A 858 -6.63 48.49 -10.54
N THR A 859 -7.58 47.72 -11.08
CA THR A 859 -8.00 46.39 -10.56
C THR A 859 -8.55 45.45 -11.63
N LYS A 860 -8.51 45.85 -12.91
CA LYS A 860 -9.14 45.14 -14.03
C LYS A 860 -8.37 45.42 -15.31
N ILE A 861 -8.07 44.39 -16.09
CA ILE A 861 -7.73 44.48 -17.52
C ILE A 861 -8.95 44.02 -18.32
N THR A 862 -9.14 44.54 -19.53
CA THR A 862 -10.24 44.15 -20.42
C THR A 862 -9.74 44.13 -21.86
N TRP A 863 -10.09 43.05 -22.57
CA TRP A 863 -9.89 42.87 -24.00
C TRP A 863 -11.27 42.82 -24.65
N ASP A 864 -11.49 43.63 -25.68
CA ASP A 864 -12.44 43.27 -26.73
C ASP A 864 -11.74 42.18 -27.56
N VAL A 865 -12.43 41.08 -27.82
CA VAL A 865 -11.93 39.96 -28.64
C VAL A 865 -12.59 39.99 -30.03
N GLY A 866 -13.79 40.56 -30.12
CA GLY A 866 -14.52 40.68 -31.38
C GLY A 866 -15.25 39.38 -31.70
N THR A 867 -14.95 38.79 -32.87
CA THR A 867 -15.51 37.49 -33.27
C THR A 867 -14.55 36.37 -32.90
N VAL A 868 -15.07 35.29 -32.31
CA VAL A 868 -14.34 34.04 -32.08
C VAL A 868 -15.02 32.95 -32.89
N ASP A 869 -14.35 32.50 -33.95
CA ASP A 869 -14.82 31.47 -34.87
C ASP A 869 -15.13 30.16 -34.11
N SER A 870 -15.97 29.31 -34.69
CA SER A 870 -16.29 27.96 -34.17
C SER A 870 -15.01 27.12 -33.98
N ASP A 871 -14.95 26.42 -32.85
CA ASP A 871 -13.78 25.67 -32.34
C ASP A 871 -12.47 26.48 -32.18
N ASP A 872 -12.54 27.82 -32.17
CA ASP A 872 -11.35 28.65 -32.02
C ASP A 872 -10.94 28.91 -30.56
N THR A 873 -9.63 29.12 -30.33
CA THR A 873 -8.97 29.26 -29.03
C THR A 873 -7.88 30.34 -29.09
N GLY A 874 -7.69 31.05 -27.98
CA GLY A 874 -6.69 32.12 -27.89
C GLY A 874 -6.12 32.31 -26.49
N ARG A 875 -5.08 33.14 -26.37
CA ARG A 875 -4.36 33.40 -25.11
C ARG A 875 -3.89 34.85 -24.98
N TYR A 876 -4.00 35.38 -23.76
CA TYR A 876 -3.29 36.58 -23.31
C TYR A 876 -2.25 36.26 -22.22
N GLU A 877 -1.03 36.82 -22.32
CA GLU A 877 0.06 36.66 -21.33
C GLU A 877 0.25 37.93 -20.48
N VAL A 878 -0.31 37.95 -19.27
CA VAL A 878 -0.34 39.13 -18.39
C VAL A 878 0.76 39.06 -17.33
N GLU A 879 1.63 40.08 -17.23
CA GLU A 879 2.60 40.19 -16.14
C GLU A 879 2.12 41.17 -15.04
N LEU A 880 1.97 40.66 -13.82
CA LEU A 880 1.51 41.41 -12.65
C LEU A 880 2.54 41.36 -11.51
N GLU A 881 2.78 42.48 -10.83
CA GLU A 881 3.72 42.60 -9.70
C GLU A 881 2.99 42.87 -8.37
N TYR A 882 3.31 42.13 -7.32
CA TYR A 882 2.73 42.31 -5.98
C TYR A 882 3.41 43.41 -5.15
N LYS A 883 2.63 44.25 -4.48
CA LYS A 883 3.09 45.34 -3.59
C LYS A 883 2.21 45.51 -2.35
N ASP A 884 2.70 46.24 -1.35
CA ASP A 884 1.98 46.64 -0.12
C ASP A 884 1.43 45.44 0.68
N VAL A 885 2.27 44.41 0.85
CA VAL A 885 1.97 43.20 1.62
C VAL A 885 2.59 43.29 3.02
N SER A 886 1.78 43.04 4.05
CA SER A 886 2.26 42.93 5.43
C SER A 886 1.88 41.58 6.01
N GLY A 887 2.86 40.87 6.55
CA GLY A 887 2.76 39.47 6.93
C GLY A 887 2.52 38.56 5.71
N THR A 888 1.35 37.95 5.65
CA THR A 888 0.91 37.10 4.53
C THR A 888 -0.49 37.54 4.12
N ASP A 889 -0.78 37.54 2.82
CA ASP A 889 -2.09 37.87 2.28
C ASP A 889 -2.48 36.84 1.20
N GLU A 890 -3.72 36.37 1.22
CA GLU A 890 -4.25 35.50 0.17
C GLU A 890 -4.98 36.38 -0.86
N ILE A 891 -4.61 36.22 -2.12
CA ILE A 891 -5.17 36.95 -3.24
C ILE A 891 -5.92 36.03 -4.18
N GLU A 892 -6.93 36.61 -4.83
CA GLU A 892 -7.81 35.96 -5.79
C GLU A 892 -7.78 36.81 -7.07
N LEU A 893 -7.46 36.17 -8.19
CA LEU A 893 -7.64 36.72 -9.53
C LEU A 893 -8.78 35.97 -10.19
N ILE A 894 -9.60 36.68 -10.97
CA ILE A 894 -10.75 36.11 -11.67
C ILE A 894 -10.74 36.62 -13.12
N ALA A 895 -10.60 35.70 -14.07
CA ALA A 895 -10.90 35.91 -15.47
C ALA A 895 -12.39 35.64 -15.72
N LYS A 896 -13.02 36.42 -16.59
CA LYS A 896 -14.42 36.27 -17.02
C LYS A 896 -14.53 36.55 -18.51
N ILE A 897 -15.31 35.74 -19.22
CA ILE A 897 -15.63 35.93 -20.64
C ILE A 897 -17.11 36.25 -20.81
N TYR A 898 -17.41 37.08 -21.79
CA TYR A 898 -18.73 37.66 -22.04
C TYR A 898 -19.09 37.57 -23.53
N GLU A 899 -20.36 37.31 -23.81
CA GLU A 899 -21.03 37.43 -25.11
C GLU A 899 -22.10 38.52 -24.96
N ASP A 900 -22.16 39.51 -25.87
CA ASP A 900 -23.17 40.60 -25.87
C ASP A 900 -23.35 41.33 -24.50
N ASP A 901 -22.26 41.41 -23.72
CA ASP A 901 -22.14 41.88 -22.32
C ASP A 901 -22.78 40.99 -21.21
N ASP A 902 -23.40 39.85 -21.53
CA ASP A 902 -23.80 38.80 -20.56
C ASP A 902 -22.61 37.84 -20.26
N GLU A 903 -22.60 37.20 -19.08
CA GLU A 903 -21.42 36.50 -18.52
C GLU A 903 -21.51 34.96 -18.70
N GLU A 904 -20.67 34.40 -19.57
CA GLU A 904 -20.72 32.98 -19.96
C GLU A 904 -19.85 32.05 -19.10
N ASP A 905 -18.62 32.44 -18.75
CA ASP A 905 -17.71 31.62 -17.93
C ASP A 905 -16.75 32.43 -17.03
N ASP A 906 -16.28 31.80 -15.95
CA ASP A 906 -15.54 32.43 -14.84
C ASP A 906 -14.41 31.52 -14.29
N SER A 907 -13.16 31.95 -14.46
CA SER A 907 -11.98 31.17 -14.11
C SER A 907 -11.07 31.90 -13.12
N GLU A 908 -10.85 31.28 -11.97
CA GLU A 908 -10.14 31.88 -10.84
C GLU A 908 -8.76 31.25 -10.61
N VAL A 909 -7.85 32.03 -10.01
CA VAL A 909 -6.60 31.55 -9.41
C VAL A 909 -6.39 32.21 -8.06
N LYS A 910 -6.13 31.40 -7.03
CA LYS A 910 -5.82 31.84 -5.67
C LYS A 910 -4.34 31.61 -5.34
N ASN A 911 -3.70 32.60 -4.73
CA ASN A 911 -2.26 32.60 -4.43
C ASN A 911 -1.96 33.27 -3.08
N LEU A 912 -0.91 32.81 -2.38
CA LEU A 912 -0.42 33.48 -1.16
C LEU A 912 0.76 34.41 -1.50
N ILE A 913 0.65 35.70 -1.14
CA ILE A 913 1.80 36.62 -1.12
C ILE A 913 2.33 36.75 0.30
N TYR A 914 3.65 36.91 0.48
CA TYR A 914 4.27 37.10 1.79
C TYR A 914 5.35 38.19 1.79
N GLU A 915 5.44 38.92 2.90
CA GLU A 915 6.56 39.82 3.21
C GLU A 915 7.82 39.01 3.54
N LYS A 916 9.01 39.60 3.37
CA LYS A 916 10.27 38.91 3.71
C LYS A 916 10.36 38.66 5.22
N ASN A 917 10.44 37.39 5.63
CA ASN A 917 10.34 36.91 7.01
C ASN A 917 8.93 37.00 7.64
N ALA A 918 7.86 36.99 6.82
CA ALA A 918 6.49 36.79 7.30
C ALA A 918 6.42 35.65 8.32
N SER A 919 5.68 35.81 9.41
CA SER A 919 5.68 34.83 10.50
C SER A 919 4.29 34.62 11.12
N GLY A 920 4.01 33.39 11.52
CA GLY A 920 2.69 32.99 12.00
C GLY A 920 2.72 31.88 13.03
N GLN A 921 1.56 31.24 13.22
CA GLN A 921 1.37 30.07 14.07
C GLN A 921 0.52 29.06 13.32
N HIS A 922 0.97 27.81 13.27
CA HIS A 922 0.19 26.71 12.72
C HIS A 922 -0.31 25.81 13.84
N SER A 923 -1.62 25.60 13.85
CA SER A 923 -2.25 24.57 14.68
C SER A 923 -2.21 23.24 13.94
N LEU A 924 -1.96 22.16 14.69
CA LEU A 924 -2.07 20.79 14.23
C LEU A 924 -3.51 20.47 13.84
N TYR A 925 -3.66 19.61 12.84
CA TYR A 925 -4.97 19.12 12.39
C TYR A 925 -5.02 17.58 12.37
N MET A 926 -3.90 16.93 12.05
CA MET A 926 -3.71 15.48 12.20
C MET A 926 -3.20 15.11 13.59
N LEU A 927 -3.53 13.89 14.02
CA LEU A 927 -3.04 13.30 15.26
C LEU A 927 -2.30 12.00 14.98
N GLY A 928 -1.23 11.75 15.72
CA GLY A 928 -0.63 10.42 15.86
C GLY A 928 -1.45 9.51 16.78
N TYR A 929 -1.07 8.24 16.84
CA TYR A 929 -1.71 7.23 17.68
C TYR A 929 -1.14 7.25 19.12
N PRO A 930 -1.89 6.75 20.13
CA PRO A 930 -1.46 6.78 21.55
C PRO A 930 -0.19 5.99 21.90
N ASP A 931 0.40 5.26 20.95
CA ASP A 931 1.67 4.55 21.06
C ASP A 931 2.88 5.37 20.60
N GLY A 932 2.68 6.61 20.14
CA GLY A 932 3.73 7.49 19.62
C GLY A 932 4.07 7.28 18.14
N THR A 933 3.21 6.57 17.38
CA THR A 933 3.36 6.39 15.93
C THR A 933 2.47 7.33 15.13
N PHE A 934 2.89 7.73 13.92
CA PHE A 934 2.02 8.42 12.96
C PHE A 934 1.39 7.47 11.93
N ARG A 935 2.06 6.35 11.65
CA ARG A 935 1.72 5.32 10.65
C ARG A 935 1.48 5.95 9.27
N PRO A 936 2.53 6.51 8.64
CA PRO A 936 2.37 7.27 7.39
C PRO A 936 1.76 6.45 6.25
N GLU A 937 2.16 5.20 6.12
CA GLU A 937 1.66 4.25 5.10
C GLU A 937 0.24 3.71 5.38
N ASN A 938 -0.32 3.95 6.58
CA ASN A 938 -1.70 3.53 6.85
C ASN A 938 -2.65 4.30 5.95
N LYS A 939 -3.65 3.61 5.42
CA LYS A 939 -4.74 4.21 4.67
C LYS A 939 -5.62 5.04 5.61
N ILE A 940 -5.92 6.29 5.27
CA ILE A 940 -6.69 7.16 6.15
C ILE A 940 -8.14 6.70 6.22
N THR A 941 -8.73 6.67 7.42
CA THR A 941 -10.16 6.38 7.58
C THR A 941 -11.02 7.61 7.37
N ARG A 942 -12.27 7.42 6.94
CA ARG A 942 -13.22 8.52 6.67
C ARG A 942 -13.47 9.42 7.90
N GLN A 943 -13.39 8.89 9.12
CA GLN A 943 -13.45 9.68 10.36
C GLN A 943 -12.17 10.48 10.65
N GLU A 944 -10.98 9.94 10.34
CA GLU A 944 -9.71 10.68 10.46
C GLU A 944 -9.67 11.85 9.49
N LEU A 945 -10.11 11.64 8.23
CA LEU A 945 -10.18 12.71 7.23
C LEU A 945 -11.19 13.80 7.62
N ALA A 946 -12.40 13.43 8.09
CA ALA A 946 -13.39 14.39 8.56
C ALA A 946 -12.82 15.27 9.68
N ALA A 947 -12.09 14.66 10.63
CA ALA A 947 -11.44 15.36 11.72
C ALA A 947 -10.27 16.25 11.28
N ALA A 948 -9.47 15.81 10.31
CA ALA A 948 -8.38 16.59 9.72
C ALA A 948 -8.92 17.86 9.03
N ILE A 949 -9.90 17.71 8.14
CA ILE A 949 -10.53 18.82 7.39
C ILE A 949 -11.19 19.83 8.34
N VAL A 950 -11.99 19.36 9.31
CA VAL A 950 -12.68 20.26 10.26
C VAL A 950 -11.72 21.07 11.12
N ARG A 951 -10.55 20.52 11.48
CA ARG A 951 -9.53 21.26 12.25
C ARG A 951 -8.71 22.21 11.38
N LEU A 952 -8.27 21.75 10.22
CA LEU A 952 -7.42 22.54 9.32
C LEU A 952 -8.12 23.81 8.82
N PHE A 953 -9.35 23.66 8.32
CA PHE A 953 -10.17 24.79 7.86
C PHE A 953 -10.99 25.45 8.99
N ASN A 954 -10.68 25.15 10.27
CA ASN A 954 -11.30 25.72 11.48
C ASN A 954 -12.84 25.76 11.44
N LEU A 955 -13.47 24.67 10.99
CA LEU A 955 -14.90 24.62 10.68
C LEU A 955 -15.74 24.51 11.98
N SER A 956 -16.78 25.34 12.07
CA SER A 956 -17.62 25.44 13.28
C SER A 956 -18.35 24.12 13.59
N SER A 957 -17.84 23.39 14.58
CA SER A 957 -18.32 22.05 14.90
C SER A 957 -19.72 22.02 15.52
N VAL A 958 -20.62 21.23 14.93
CA VAL A 958 -22.05 21.22 15.28
C VAL A 958 -22.28 20.55 16.64
N GLY A 959 -22.56 21.37 17.66
CA GLY A 959 -22.93 20.94 19.01
C GLY A 959 -21.88 21.19 20.10
N SER A 960 -20.73 21.78 19.76
CA SER A 960 -19.60 21.97 20.69
C SER A 960 -19.81 23.07 21.73
N ASN A 961 -20.56 22.75 22.79
CA ASN A 961 -20.43 23.46 24.07
C ASN A 961 -19.02 23.20 24.65
N ASN A 962 -18.09 24.12 24.36
CA ASN A 962 -16.70 24.16 24.81
C ASN A 962 -15.79 23.01 24.31
N TYR A 963 -15.25 23.19 23.10
CA TYR A 963 -13.85 22.81 22.85
C TYR A 963 -13.06 23.96 22.20
N SER A 964 -13.17 25.15 22.81
CA SER A 964 -12.28 26.27 22.52
C SER A 964 -10.92 26.03 23.16
N PHE A 965 -9.86 26.00 22.35
CA PHE A 965 -8.46 25.94 22.80
C PHE A 965 -7.96 27.30 23.33
N GLY A 966 -8.75 27.95 24.20
CA GLY A 966 -8.47 29.27 24.77
C GLY A 966 -8.78 30.43 23.79
N ASN A 967 -9.57 31.45 24.13
CA ASN A 967 -9.89 32.00 25.45
C ASN A 967 -11.37 32.47 25.52
N ASN A 968 -11.80 32.91 26.70
CA ASN A 968 -13.21 33.12 27.03
C ASN A 968 -13.75 34.47 26.53
N ASN A 969 -14.81 34.44 25.71
CA ASN A 969 -16.04 35.16 26.07
C ASN A 969 -17.29 34.49 25.48
N SER A 970 -18.45 34.77 26.07
CA SER A 970 -19.70 34.05 25.81
C SER A 970 -20.59 34.74 24.77
N TYR A 971 -21.10 33.97 23.82
CA TYR A 971 -22.42 34.21 23.21
C TYR A 971 -23.26 32.94 23.29
N ASN A 972 -24.53 33.09 23.70
CA ASN A 972 -25.39 31.99 24.10
C ASN A 972 -26.48 31.75 23.06
N ALA A 973 -26.45 30.58 22.40
CA ALA A 973 -27.47 30.15 21.45
C ALA A 973 -27.91 28.70 21.75
N ASN A 974 -29.14 28.52 22.21
CA ASN A 974 -29.74 27.19 22.39
C ASN A 974 -30.03 26.57 21.03
N TYR A 975 -29.35 25.48 20.66
CA TYR A 975 -29.76 24.61 19.56
C TYR A 975 -30.06 23.20 20.05
N ASN A 976 -31.17 22.66 19.52
CA ASN A 976 -31.79 21.42 19.98
C ASN A 976 -31.03 20.19 19.46
N THR A 977 -31.11 19.06 20.16
CA THR A 977 -30.32 17.86 19.86
C THR A 977 -30.72 17.24 18.52
N ALA A 978 -29.95 17.53 17.47
CA ALA A 978 -30.07 16.83 16.19
C ALA A 978 -29.71 15.34 16.36
N GLN A 979 -30.58 14.44 15.89
CA GLN A 979 -30.22 13.03 15.79
C GLN A 979 -29.16 12.82 14.71
N SER A 980 -28.35 11.77 14.88
CA SER A 980 -27.40 11.35 13.85
C SER A 980 -28.11 11.05 12.53
N ARG A 981 -27.53 11.51 11.42
CA ARG A 981 -28.00 11.17 10.07
C ARG A 981 -27.65 9.73 9.65
N TYR A 982 -26.75 9.05 10.39
CA TYR A 982 -26.22 7.74 10.03
C TYR A 982 -26.37 6.71 11.16
N LYS A 983 -26.71 5.48 10.80
CA LYS A 983 -27.06 4.38 11.72
C LYS A 983 -25.88 3.86 12.55
N ASP A 984 -24.66 4.08 12.06
CA ASP A 984 -23.39 3.59 12.60
C ASP A 984 -22.57 4.69 13.32
N VAL A 985 -22.95 5.96 13.18
CA VAL A 985 -22.29 7.11 13.81
C VAL A 985 -23.11 7.57 15.01
N THR A 986 -22.59 7.38 16.22
CA THR A 986 -23.19 7.89 17.47
C THR A 986 -22.15 8.57 18.36
N PRO A 987 -22.53 9.52 19.24
CA PRO A 987 -21.59 10.16 20.17
C PRO A 987 -20.91 9.19 21.15
N GLN A 988 -21.43 7.98 21.31
CA GLN A 988 -20.91 6.95 22.21
C GLN A 988 -20.02 5.91 21.50
N THR A 989 -20.10 5.80 20.17
CA THR A 989 -19.39 4.75 19.40
C THR A 989 -18.39 5.29 18.38
N CYS A 990 -18.52 6.54 17.95
CA CYS A 990 -17.64 7.16 16.95
C CYS A 990 -16.99 8.41 17.56
N TRP A 991 -15.66 8.43 17.68
CA TRP A 991 -14.94 9.54 18.30
C TRP A 991 -15.03 10.82 17.46
N GLY A 992 -15.02 10.70 16.13
CA GLY A 992 -15.17 11.82 15.19
C GLY A 992 -16.63 12.23 14.94
N TYR A 993 -17.56 11.96 15.85
CA TYR A 993 -19.01 12.21 15.66
C TYR A 993 -19.30 13.66 15.23
N ASN A 994 -18.71 14.64 15.94
CA ASN A 994 -18.95 16.06 15.68
C ASN A 994 -18.36 16.47 14.33
N GLU A 995 -17.14 16.02 14.02
CA GLU A 995 -16.44 16.35 12.78
C GLU A 995 -17.11 15.71 11.56
N ILE A 996 -17.56 14.45 11.64
CA ILE A 996 -18.36 13.79 10.61
C ILE A 996 -19.66 14.54 10.35
N MET A 997 -20.41 14.88 11.41
CA MET A 997 -21.66 15.64 11.27
C MET A 997 -21.43 17.04 10.71
N THR A 998 -20.28 17.66 11.00
CA THR A 998 -19.91 18.99 10.48
C THR A 998 -19.57 18.92 8.99
N ALA A 999 -18.67 18.01 8.58
CA ALA A 999 -18.34 17.78 7.18
C ALA A 999 -19.55 17.30 6.34
N THR A 1000 -20.49 16.58 6.97
CA THR A 1000 -21.79 16.20 6.36
C THR A 1000 -22.71 17.39 6.15
N ASN A 1001 -22.80 18.30 7.11
CA ASN A 1001 -23.68 19.47 7.02
C ASN A 1001 -23.14 20.51 6.02
N LEU A 1002 -21.83 20.51 5.76
CA LEU A 1002 -21.15 21.33 4.76
C LEU A 1002 -21.03 20.65 3.39
N GLY A 1003 -21.66 19.49 3.17
CA GLY A 1003 -21.64 18.77 1.88
C GLY A 1003 -20.29 18.12 1.50
N LEU A 1004 -19.22 18.38 2.24
CA LEU A 1004 -17.88 17.87 1.98
C LEU A 1004 -17.82 16.33 2.01
N LEU A 1005 -18.50 15.68 2.96
CA LEU A 1005 -18.51 14.22 3.11
C LEU A 1005 -19.94 13.69 3.21
N SER A 1006 -20.32 12.80 2.29
CA SER A 1006 -21.61 12.11 2.27
C SER A 1006 -21.53 10.69 2.84
N GLY A 1007 -22.68 10.14 3.25
CA GLY A 1007 -22.81 8.73 3.64
C GLY A 1007 -23.44 7.90 2.52
N TYR A 1008 -23.45 6.58 2.71
CA TYR A 1008 -23.95 5.62 1.73
C TYR A 1008 -25.48 5.55 1.73
N SER A 1009 -26.06 5.09 0.62
CA SER A 1009 -27.52 4.97 0.42
C SER A 1009 -28.22 3.98 1.37
N ASP A 1010 -27.47 3.12 2.05
CA ASP A 1010 -27.97 2.27 3.14
C ASP A 1010 -28.20 3.02 4.47
N GLY A 1011 -27.80 4.30 4.55
CA GLY A 1011 -27.87 5.14 5.76
C GLY A 1011 -26.71 4.92 6.73
N THR A 1012 -25.54 4.47 6.26
CA THR A 1012 -24.28 4.39 7.02
C THR A 1012 -23.27 5.43 6.57
N PHE A 1013 -22.31 5.80 7.42
CA PHE A 1013 -21.17 6.65 7.05
C PHE A 1013 -19.88 5.85 6.85
N ARG A 1014 -19.78 4.69 7.50
CA ARG A 1014 -18.62 3.79 7.58
C ARG A 1014 -17.36 4.51 8.06
N PRO A 1015 -17.35 5.03 9.31
CA PRO A 1015 -16.28 5.91 9.81
C PRO A 1015 -14.88 5.29 9.76
N GLU A 1016 -14.77 3.98 9.99
CA GLU A 1016 -13.49 3.23 9.94
C GLU A 1016 -13.11 2.74 8.54
N ALA A 1017 -13.96 2.92 7.52
CA ALA A 1017 -13.60 2.54 6.16
C ALA A 1017 -12.53 3.50 5.60
N PRO A 1018 -11.56 3.00 4.82
CA PRO A 1018 -10.62 3.85 4.10
C PRO A 1018 -11.33 4.65 3.00
N ILE A 1019 -10.70 5.74 2.57
CA ILE A 1019 -11.16 6.58 1.44
C ILE A 1019 -10.17 6.49 0.27
N THR A 1020 -10.66 6.52 -0.96
CA THR A 1020 -9.83 6.51 -2.19
C THR A 1020 -9.14 7.85 -2.43
N LYS A 1021 -8.07 7.86 -3.24
CA LYS A 1021 -7.42 9.10 -3.72
C LYS A 1021 -8.43 9.99 -4.45
N ALA A 1022 -9.21 9.41 -5.36
CA ALA A 1022 -10.28 10.08 -6.10
C ALA A 1022 -11.30 10.77 -5.17
N GLU A 1023 -11.90 10.01 -4.23
CA GLU A 1023 -12.84 10.57 -3.27
C GLU A 1023 -12.20 11.72 -2.44
N PHE A 1024 -10.93 11.59 -2.05
CA PHE A 1024 -10.22 12.64 -1.33
C PHE A 1024 -10.01 13.91 -2.19
N LEU A 1025 -9.50 13.78 -3.41
CA LEU A 1025 -9.26 14.92 -4.32
C LEU A 1025 -10.57 15.66 -4.64
N ALA A 1026 -11.65 14.93 -4.92
CA ALA A 1026 -12.98 15.48 -5.10
C ALA A 1026 -13.48 16.28 -3.88
N ILE A 1027 -13.13 15.88 -2.65
CA ILE A 1027 -13.45 16.64 -1.43
C ILE A 1027 -12.62 17.94 -1.35
N ILE A 1028 -11.36 17.90 -1.77
CA ILE A 1028 -10.50 19.09 -1.84
C ILE A 1028 -11.02 20.07 -2.89
N ALA A 1029 -11.32 19.62 -4.11
CA ALA A 1029 -11.89 20.45 -5.16
C ALA A 1029 -13.21 21.10 -4.75
N ARG A 1030 -14.11 20.36 -4.05
CA ARG A 1030 -15.33 20.94 -3.46
C ARG A 1030 -15.05 21.93 -2.34
N ARG A 1031 -14.02 21.71 -1.52
CA ARG A 1031 -13.63 22.67 -0.47
C ARG A 1031 -13.00 23.93 -1.04
N MET A 1032 -12.27 23.84 -2.15
CA MET A 1032 -11.70 24.96 -2.88
C MET A 1032 -12.70 25.60 -3.87
N GLU A 1033 -13.94 25.12 -3.89
CA GLU A 1033 -15.08 25.66 -4.66
C GLU A 1033 -14.92 25.57 -6.20
N VAL A 1034 -13.91 24.82 -6.67
CA VAL A 1034 -13.56 24.63 -8.11
C VAL A 1034 -14.12 23.36 -8.74
N ALA A 1035 -14.71 22.44 -7.97
CA ALA A 1035 -15.19 21.14 -8.46
C ALA A 1035 -16.23 21.20 -9.60
N ASN A 1036 -16.93 22.33 -9.74
CA ASN A 1036 -17.99 22.54 -10.72
C ASN A 1036 -17.55 23.41 -11.91
N LYS A 1037 -16.31 23.90 -11.94
CA LYS A 1037 -15.76 24.67 -13.07
C LYS A 1037 -15.14 23.70 -14.05
N GLU A 1038 -15.40 23.85 -15.35
CA GLU A 1038 -14.82 23.01 -16.39
C GLU A 1038 -13.37 23.44 -16.70
N THR A 1039 -12.58 22.57 -17.34
CA THR A 1039 -11.18 22.84 -17.71
C THR A 1039 -11.03 22.84 -19.23
N LEU A 1040 -10.30 23.81 -19.78
CA LEU A 1040 -9.98 23.85 -21.22
C LEU A 1040 -8.93 22.81 -21.65
N THR A 1041 -8.31 22.10 -20.71
CA THR A 1041 -7.26 21.12 -21.02
C THR A 1041 -7.25 19.98 -20.02
N ILE A 1042 -7.45 18.75 -20.52
CA ILE A 1042 -7.28 17.51 -19.74
C ILE A 1042 -5.83 17.05 -19.90
N HIS A 1043 -5.01 17.26 -18.87
CA HIS A 1043 -3.58 16.93 -18.89
C HIS A 1043 -3.29 15.43 -18.68
N PHE A 1044 -4.30 14.66 -18.26
CA PHE A 1044 -4.15 13.24 -17.93
C PHE A 1044 -5.18 12.36 -18.68
N PRO A 1045 -4.90 11.93 -19.93
CA PRO A 1045 -5.81 11.10 -20.72
C PRO A 1045 -6.29 9.84 -19.98
N GLU A 1046 -5.45 9.25 -19.12
CA GLU A 1046 -5.80 8.05 -18.33
C GLU A 1046 -6.90 8.27 -17.27
N ILE A 1047 -7.30 9.53 -17.01
CA ILE A 1047 -8.44 9.86 -16.15
C ILE A 1047 -9.64 10.43 -16.92
N ARG A 1048 -9.56 10.67 -18.25
CA ARG A 1048 -10.62 11.33 -19.06
C ARG A 1048 -12.01 10.70 -18.85
N THR A 1049 -12.11 9.38 -18.74
CA THR A 1049 -13.38 8.65 -18.51
C THR A 1049 -13.77 8.45 -17.03
N TYR A 1050 -13.08 9.10 -16.09
CA TYR A 1050 -13.25 8.86 -14.65
C TYR A 1050 -14.14 9.93 -13.98
N TRP A 1051 -15.00 9.52 -13.05
CA TRP A 1051 -16.04 10.39 -12.46
C TRP A 1051 -15.52 11.66 -11.76
N ALA A 1052 -14.23 11.71 -11.42
CA ALA A 1052 -13.57 12.83 -10.75
C ALA A 1052 -12.51 13.52 -11.63
N ALA A 1053 -12.54 13.33 -12.96
CA ALA A 1053 -11.55 13.89 -13.89
C ALA A 1053 -11.42 15.42 -13.72
N ASN A 1054 -12.54 16.14 -13.85
CA ASN A 1054 -12.60 17.59 -13.71
C ASN A 1054 -12.06 18.09 -12.36
N GLU A 1055 -12.44 17.44 -11.25
CA GLU A 1055 -11.95 17.79 -9.90
C GLU A 1055 -10.44 17.55 -9.72
N ILE A 1056 -9.84 16.65 -10.51
CA ILE A 1056 -8.40 16.39 -10.50
C ILE A 1056 -7.67 17.41 -11.39
N GLU A 1057 -8.16 17.64 -12.61
CA GLU A 1057 -7.60 18.64 -13.54
C GLU A 1057 -7.65 20.05 -12.95
N GLN A 1058 -8.75 20.46 -12.32
CA GLN A 1058 -8.85 21.76 -11.62
C GLN A 1058 -7.78 21.93 -10.51
N LEU A 1059 -7.51 20.88 -9.74
CA LEU A 1059 -6.46 20.91 -8.70
C LEU A 1059 -5.04 20.90 -9.29
N TYR A 1060 -4.87 20.38 -10.50
CA TYR A 1060 -3.61 20.41 -11.24
C TYR A 1060 -3.39 21.74 -11.99
N ARG A 1061 -4.42 22.33 -12.60
CA ARG A 1061 -4.43 23.70 -13.16
C ARG A 1061 -3.92 24.70 -12.12
N LEU A 1062 -4.52 24.65 -10.92
CA LEU A 1062 -4.22 25.54 -9.79
C LEU A 1062 -2.91 25.19 -9.05
N LYS A 1063 -2.16 24.18 -9.49
CA LYS A 1063 -0.87 23.75 -8.87
C LYS A 1063 -0.99 23.38 -7.38
N LEU A 1064 -2.21 23.08 -6.93
CA LEU A 1064 -2.56 22.60 -5.59
C LEU A 1064 -2.19 21.12 -5.42
N VAL A 1065 -2.10 20.37 -6.53
CA VAL A 1065 -1.33 19.13 -6.64
C VAL A 1065 -0.38 19.25 -7.84
N LEU A 1066 0.86 18.76 -7.70
CA LEU A 1066 1.90 18.85 -8.74
C LEU A 1066 2.41 17.51 -9.28
N ASP A 1067 2.27 16.44 -8.50
CA ASP A 1067 2.85 15.14 -8.80
C ASP A 1067 1.84 14.28 -9.57
N SER A 1068 2.14 13.99 -10.84
CA SER A 1068 1.30 13.13 -11.69
C SER A 1068 1.13 11.74 -11.09
N ASP A 1069 2.16 11.17 -10.43
CA ASP A 1069 2.05 9.87 -9.77
C ASP A 1069 1.14 9.90 -8.52
N LEU A 1070 0.83 11.10 -7.98
CA LEU A 1070 -0.20 11.24 -6.96
C LEU A 1070 -1.62 11.32 -7.53
N VAL A 1071 -1.81 11.89 -8.73
CA VAL A 1071 -3.15 12.18 -9.30
C VAL A 1071 -3.61 11.24 -10.41
N THR A 1072 -2.72 10.53 -11.11
CA THR A 1072 -3.11 9.59 -12.18
C THR A 1072 -2.98 8.13 -11.74
N LYS A 1073 -1.86 7.77 -11.12
CA LYS A 1073 -1.59 6.39 -10.73
C LYS A 1073 -2.36 6.00 -9.48
N ASN A 1074 -3.16 4.94 -9.63
CA ASN A 1074 -3.90 4.28 -8.55
C ASN A 1074 -5.01 5.15 -7.90
N ILE A 1075 -5.68 6.02 -8.66
CA ILE A 1075 -6.76 6.90 -8.14
C ILE A 1075 -7.89 6.16 -7.40
N THR A 1076 -8.17 4.91 -7.81
CA THR A 1076 -9.16 4.02 -7.18
C THR A 1076 -8.67 3.31 -5.93
N GLN A 1077 -7.38 3.40 -5.59
CA GLN A 1077 -6.86 2.85 -4.34
C GLN A 1077 -7.06 3.81 -3.18
N ALA A 1078 -7.06 3.26 -1.96
CA ALA A 1078 -7.11 4.03 -0.74
C ALA A 1078 -5.87 4.94 -0.59
N ILE A 1079 -6.06 6.20 -0.16
CA ILE A 1079 -4.97 7.16 0.05
C ILE A 1079 -4.30 6.95 1.43
N THR A 1080 -2.97 7.13 1.50
CA THR A 1080 -2.20 7.03 2.75
C THR A 1080 -2.31 8.31 3.61
N ARG A 1081 -2.03 8.19 4.91
CA ARG A 1081 -1.92 9.34 5.82
C ARG A 1081 -0.79 10.30 5.45
N ALA A 1082 0.26 9.83 4.77
CA ALA A 1082 1.34 10.68 4.24
C ALA A 1082 0.90 11.54 3.04
N GLU A 1083 0.30 10.92 2.01
CA GLU A 1083 -0.21 11.62 0.83
C GLU A 1083 -1.28 12.68 1.19
N VAL A 1084 -2.12 12.39 2.19
CA VAL A 1084 -3.12 13.34 2.68
C VAL A 1084 -2.50 14.59 3.28
N VAL A 1085 -1.45 14.48 4.11
CA VAL A 1085 -0.87 15.67 4.75
C VAL A 1085 -0.11 16.55 3.77
N THR A 1086 0.57 15.97 2.77
CA THR A 1086 1.30 16.78 1.76
C THR A 1086 0.34 17.60 0.92
N ILE A 1087 -0.83 17.03 0.55
CA ILE A 1087 -1.85 17.76 -0.20
C ILE A 1087 -2.59 18.77 0.69
N LEU A 1088 -2.99 18.39 1.92
CA LEU A 1088 -3.68 19.30 2.83
C LEU A 1088 -2.82 20.50 3.27
N ASN A 1089 -1.52 20.29 3.51
CA ASN A 1089 -0.56 21.37 3.76
C ASN A 1089 -0.51 22.32 2.57
N ARG A 1090 -0.27 21.77 1.36
CA ARG A 1090 -0.13 22.55 0.12
C ARG A 1090 -1.37 23.39 -0.17
N VAL A 1091 -2.56 22.81 -0.02
CA VAL A 1091 -3.87 23.48 -0.22
C VAL A 1091 -4.11 24.61 0.80
N ASN A 1092 -3.46 24.58 1.96
CA ASN A 1092 -3.53 25.65 2.97
C ASN A 1092 -2.24 26.49 3.00
N TYR A 1093 -1.49 26.50 1.90
CA TYR A 1093 -0.21 27.19 1.71
C TYR A 1093 0.82 26.94 2.83
N ARG A 1094 0.84 25.74 3.43
CA ARG A 1094 1.83 25.34 4.45
C ARG A 1094 3.00 24.59 3.83
N GLY A 1095 4.18 24.71 4.43
CA GLY A 1095 5.41 24.04 4.00
C GLY A 1095 5.76 22.80 4.84
N PRO A 1096 6.61 21.90 4.34
CA PRO A 1096 7.11 20.78 5.14
C PRO A 1096 8.05 21.25 6.26
N LEU A 1097 7.60 21.24 7.51
CA LEU A 1097 8.33 21.77 8.66
C LEU A 1097 9.70 21.11 8.89
N ARG A 1098 10.80 21.86 8.70
CA ARG A 1098 12.18 21.34 8.79
C ARG A 1098 12.85 21.57 10.15
N THR A 1099 12.32 20.95 11.21
CA THR A 1099 12.86 21.02 12.60
C THR A 1099 14.22 20.32 12.77
N GLY A 1100 14.55 19.36 11.89
CA GLY A 1100 15.71 18.47 12.04
C GLY A 1100 15.55 17.34 13.08
N THR A 1101 14.41 17.27 13.77
CA THR A 1101 14.06 16.22 14.75
C THR A 1101 12.90 15.34 14.27
N THR A 1102 12.55 14.31 15.03
CA THR A 1102 11.48 13.35 14.68
C THR A 1102 10.55 13.14 15.87
N TYR A 1103 9.29 13.56 15.73
CA TYR A 1103 8.30 13.51 16.81
C TYR A 1103 7.56 12.17 16.93
N PHE A 1104 7.58 11.34 15.87
CA PHE A 1104 6.93 10.02 15.84
C PHE A 1104 7.97 8.91 15.66
N GLY A 1105 7.85 7.84 16.44
CA GLY A 1105 8.87 6.78 16.52
C GLY A 1105 9.02 5.93 15.25
N ASP A 1106 8.07 6.03 14.33
CA ASP A 1106 8.02 5.32 13.05
C ASP A 1106 8.30 6.22 11.82
N VAL A 1107 8.47 7.53 12.02
CA VAL A 1107 8.74 8.50 10.95
C VAL A 1107 10.18 8.97 11.03
N SER A 1108 11.02 8.50 10.11
CA SER A 1108 12.40 8.99 9.97
C SER A 1108 12.40 10.44 9.49
N SER A 1109 13.39 11.23 9.88
CA SER A 1109 13.62 12.58 9.32
C SER A 1109 13.93 12.54 7.82
N TYR A 1110 14.38 11.39 7.30
CA TYR A 1110 14.59 11.12 5.87
C TYR A 1110 13.37 10.49 5.16
N TYR A 1111 12.25 10.29 5.85
CA TYR A 1111 10.99 9.91 5.18
C TYR A 1111 10.53 11.08 4.30
N TRP A 1112 9.97 10.80 3.13
CA TRP A 1112 9.72 11.83 2.10
C TRP A 1112 8.77 12.94 2.59
N ALA A 1113 7.69 12.58 3.28
CA ALA A 1113 6.76 13.51 3.93
C ALA A 1113 7.11 13.83 5.40
N SER A 1114 8.37 13.68 5.83
CA SER A 1114 8.74 13.85 7.26
C SER A 1114 8.48 15.26 7.78
N GLY A 1115 8.63 16.28 6.93
CA GLY A 1115 8.28 17.67 7.24
C GLY A 1115 6.76 17.88 7.25
N ASP A 1116 6.05 17.36 6.25
CA ASP A 1116 4.58 17.49 6.16
C ASP A 1116 3.83 16.82 7.31
N ILE A 1117 4.35 15.69 7.81
CA ILE A 1117 3.82 14.99 8.97
C ILE A 1117 4.03 15.80 10.26
N GLN A 1118 5.15 16.53 10.37
CA GLN A 1118 5.41 17.43 11.49
C GLN A 1118 4.51 18.67 11.42
N GLU A 1119 4.46 19.31 10.26
CA GLU A 1119 3.57 20.43 9.93
C GLU A 1119 2.11 20.13 10.31
N ALA A 1120 1.61 18.96 9.90
CA ALA A 1120 0.22 18.57 10.13
C ALA A 1120 -0.12 18.20 11.57
N ALA A 1121 0.86 17.82 12.39
CA ALA A 1121 0.64 17.16 13.68
C ALA A 1121 1.29 17.86 14.89
N ILE A 1122 1.92 19.02 14.70
CA ILE A 1122 2.60 19.79 15.77
C ILE A 1122 2.11 21.24 15.76
N ASN A 1123 1.69 21.75 16.92
CA ASN A 1123 1.46 23.18 17.12
C ASN A 1123 2.82 23.90 17.17
N HIS A 1124 3.10 24.78 16.21
CA HIS A 1124 4.40 25.44 16.11
C HIS A 1124 4.28 26.87 15.55
N GLY A 1125 5.35 27.64 15.69
CA GLY A 1125 5.53 28.92 15.00
C GLY A 1125 6.43 28.76 13.78
N TYR A 1126 6.14 29.52 12.73
CA TYR A 1126 6.94 29.52 11.50
C TYR A 1126 7.39 30.94 11.13
N ASN A 1127 8.45 31.02 10.33
CA ASN A 1127 8.77 32.15 9.48
C ASN A 1127 8.95 31.67 8.03
N ILE A 1128 8.49 32.44 7.05
CA ILE A 1128 8.65 32.17 5.62
C ILE A 1128 9.93 32.85 5.12
N ASP A 1129 10.82 32.11 4.46
CA ASP A 1129 12.04 32.66 3.86
C ASP A 1129 11.83 33.19 2.43
N VAL A 1130 12.88 33.74 1.81
CA VAL A 1130 12.83 34.34 0.46
C VAL A 1130 12.45 33.36 -0.67
N ASN A 1131 12.44 32.05 -0.41
CA ASN A 1131 12.05 31.02 -1.37
C ASN A 1131 10.62 30.51 -1.13
N GLY A 1132 9.94 30.98 -0.07
CA GLY A 1132 8.63 30.47 0.36
C GLY A 1132 8.72 29.25 1.29
N GLU A 1133 9.93 28.83 1.70
CA GLU A 1133 10.08 27.73 2.66
C GLU A 1133 9.78 28.18 4.09
N GLU A 1134 8.97 27.39 4.79
CA GLU A 1134 8.65 27.59 6.21
C GLU A 1134 9.72 26.95 7.11
N LYS A 1135 10.15 27.72 8.12
CA LYS A 1135 11.13 27.31 9.13
C LYS A 1135 10.59 27.59 10.52
N GLU A 1136 10.75 26.62 11.42
CA GLU A 1136 10.33 26.70 12.82
C GLU A 1136 10.94 27.94 13.52
N ARG A 1137 10.16 28.56 14.42
CA ARG A 1137 10.45 29.85 15.06
C ARG A 1137 10.71 29.75 16.56
#